data_AF-A0A671URJ0-F1
#
_entry.id   AF-A0A671URJ0-F1
#
_cell.length_a   1.000
_cell.length_b   1.000
_cell.length_c   1.000
_cell.angle_alpha   90.00
_cell.angle_beta   90.00
_cell.angle_gamma   90.00
#
_symmetry.space_group_name_H-M   'P 1'
#
loop_
_entity.id
_entity.type
_entity.pdbx_description
1 polymer ?
#
loop_
_entity_poly.entity_id
_entity_poly.type
_entity_poly.pdbx_seq_one_letter_code
_entity_poly.pdbx_strand_id
1 'polypeptide(L)'
;MESCTLDVHPTEKALVVHYEVEATILGELGEAMIGERKECQKIIRLKSLNAHTDTSSLARKVVEECRLIHPSKLREVEQLLFYLQKRKDSNDNQEKKRISPRDFTPYAGVELDEEASINRIDEYVELLYEDVQEKIRGATLIFQLARNPDNLEELIQNEAALGALARVLREDWKQSVDLATTITYIFFCFSSFSQFHGLVTHFKIGALCMNIIEHELKRYDLWQDELQKKKKKEHEKSLRKYQSLLIKQEQLLRVALCLLLNLAEDTRTELKMRNKNIVHMLVKILDREDEELLLVVVSFLKKLSIFLENKNDMAETLAVEKLARLLPCEHEELQSTTLRLLLNLSFDTSLRSQMVQAALVPKLSSLLADEAQRQLSMCILYHISMDDRFKSMFADTDCIPQLMRMVFDCGEEKMDVELISLCINLAANKSDAQVICEGNGLKMLMKRALKLKDVLVMKMIRNLSQHNGPTKSLFLDHVGDLAAQITEDEAEEFVIECLGTLANLTIPDLDWALVLKEYKLVPYLKDRLKPGSAEDDLILEVVIMIGTVSVDDSCAAMLAKSGIIPALIELLNAQQEDDEFVCQIVYVFYQMVFHKATRDVIVKETQAPAYLIDLMHDNNAEIRKVCNNTLDIIAEYDEEWGKKIQTEKFRWYNGQWLEMVENRQMDEGEPFLFGEDAESFIGNGEILERPDLFYSPDGIISADGALSPDFYTDFQSGELGQTGFMNRYGAPCLPGPGSKSS
;
A
#
# COMPACT_ATOMS: atom_id res chain seq x y z
N MET A 1 -32.43 0.83 33.98
CA MET A 1 -32.26 0.54 32.54
C MET A 1 -33.48 1.06 31.84
N GLU A 2 -33.41 2.28 31.32
CA GLU A 2 -34.57 2.94 30.68
C GLU A 2 -34.58 2.79 29.14
N SER A 3 -33.47 2.39 28.52
CA SER A 3 -33.37 2.14 27.07
C SER A 3 -32.54 0.86 26.80
N CYS A 4 -33.11 -0.08 26.04
CA CYS A 4 -32.37 -1.25 25.53
C CYS A 4 -32.83 -1.55 24.10
N THR A 5 -31.92 -1.40 23.13
CA THR A 5 -32.13 -1.72 21.72
C THR A 5 -31.36 -2.97 21.32
N LEU A 6 -31.93 -3.74 20.40
CA LEU A 6 -31.41 -5.02 19.93
C LEU A 6 -31.21 -4.95 18.43
N ASP A 7 -30.00 -5.25 17.97
CA ASP A 7 -29.64 -5.32 16.56
C ASP A 7 -28.88 -6.61 16.24
N VAL A 8 -28.73 -6.89 14.95
CA VAL A 8 -27.89 -7.98 14.45
C VAL A 8 -26.49 -7.45 14.16
N HIS A 9 -25.47 -8.26 14.47
CA HIS A 9 -24.10 -7.90 14.13
C HIS A 9 -23.94 -7.87 12.59
N PRO A 10 -23.25 -6.86 12.03
CA PRO A 10 -23.18 -6.67 10.57
C PRO A 10 -22.51 -7.84 9.84
N THR A 11 -21.56 -8.54 10.47
CA THR A 11 -20.80 -9.65 9.85
C THR A 11 -20.97 -11.00 10.57
N GLU A 12 -20.78 -11.09 11.89
CA GLU A 12 -20.95 -12.33 12.66
C GLU A 12 -22.41 -12.77 12.85
N LYS A 13 -22.65 -14.09 13.06
CA LYS A 13 -23.90 -14.64 13.60
C LYS A 13 -24.03 -14.30 15.10
N ALA A 14 -24.34 -13.03 15.39
CA ALA A 14 -24.43 -12.51 16.74
C ALA A 14 -25.50 -11.42 16.88
N LEU A 15 -26.02 -11.24 18.10
CA LEU A 15 -26.90 -10.13 18.46
C LEU A 15 -26.11 -9.06 19.21
N VAL A 16 -26.38 -7.79 18.93
CA VAL A 16 -25.81 -6.64 19.62
C VAL A 16 -26.89 -6.03 20.50
N VAL A 17 -26.61 -5.96 21.81
CA VAL A 17 -27.49 -5.34 22.80
C VAL A 17 -26.89 -4.01 23.20
N HIS A 18 -27.55 -2.91 22.84
CA HIS A 18 -27.19 -1.57 23.30
C HIS A 18 -28.00 -1.26 24.57
N TYR A 19 -27.33 -0.75 25.59
CA TYR A 19 -27.95 -0.41 26.87
C TYR A 19 -27.23 0.75 27.54
N GLU A 20 -27.97 1.57 28.27
CA GLU A 20 -27.42 2.66 29.08
C GLU A 20 -27.27 2.22 30.54
N VAL A 21 -26.11 2.54 31.12
CA VAL A 21 -25.84 2.41 32.55
C VAL A 21 -25.78 3.81 33.16
N GLU A 22 -26.61 4.03 34.17
CA GLU A 22 -26.63 5.28 34.96
C GLU A 22 -26.11 4.95 36.36
N ALA A 23 -25.05 5.63 36.79
CA ALA A 23 -24.46 5.44 38.11
C ALA A 23 -25.01 6.49 39.08
N THR A 24 -25.96 6.13 39.94
CA THR A 24 -26.48 7.06 40.96
C THR A 24 -25.48 7.20 42.10
N ILE A 25 -24.90 8.39 42.27
CA ILE A 25 -24.06 8.71 43.43
C ILE A 25 -24.97 9.24 44.54
N LEU A 26 -24.96 8.57 45.69
CA LEU A 26 -25.68 9.02 46.88
C LEU A 26 -24.82 10.02 47.64
N GLY A 27 -25.33 11.23 47.86
CA GLY A 27 -24.67 12.22 48.72
C GLY A 27 -24.66 11.81 50.20
N GLU A 28 -23.90 12.52 51.04
CA GLU A 28 -23.74 12.20 52.48
C GLU A 28 -25.05 12.22 53.29
N LEU A 29 -26.12 12.81 52.75
CA LEU A 29 -27.46 12.85 53.36
C LEU A 29 -28.49 11.89 52.68
N GLY A 30 -28.05 11.03 51.75
CA GLY A 30 -28.91 10.06 51.07
C GLY A 30 -29.71 10.60 49.88
N GLU A 31 -29.48 11.85 49.46
CA GLU A 31 -30.08 12.40 48.24
C GLU A 31 -29.35 11.89 46.98
N ALA A 32 -30.13 11.51 45.96
CA ALA A 32 -29.61 11.05 44.69
C ALA A 32 -29.12 12.25 43.85
N MET A 33 -27.81 12.36 43.63
CA MET A 33 -27.27 13.31 42.64
C MET A 33 -27.21 12.67 41.25
N ILE A 34 -27.44 13.49 40.22
CA ILE A 34 -27.49 13.09 38.81
C ILE A 34 -26.15 12.47 38.41
N GLY A 35 -26.18 11.19 38.07
CA GLY A 35 -25.03 10.41 37.63
C GLY A 35 -24.74 10.56 36.14
N GLU A 36 -23.47 10.36 35.76
CA GLU A 36 -23.09 10.20 34.35
C GLU A 36 -23.80 8.99 33.73
N ARG A 37 -24.37 9.19 32.54
CA ARG A 37 -24.96 8.13 31.71
C ARG A 37 -23.90 7.64 30.73
N LYS A 38 -23.69 6.33 30.69
CA LYS A 38 -22.74 5.70 29.76
C LYS A 38 -23.44 4.68 28.88
N GLU A 39 -23.40 4.91 27.57
CA GLU A 39 -23.83 3.95 26.56
C GLU A 39 -22.85 2.77 26.51
N CYS A 40 -23.39 1.55 26.57
CA CYS A 40 -22.63 0.31 26.55
C CYS A 40 -23.23 -0.64 25.51
N GLN A 41 -22.37 -1.51 24.96
CA GLN A 41 -22.80 -2.57 24.04
C GLN A 41 -22.36 -3.95 24.55
N LYS A 42 -23.20 -4.96 24.32
CA LYS A 42 -22.87 -6.37 24.59
C LYS A 42 -23.18 -7.23 23.37
N ILE A 43 -22.21 -8.03 22.95
CA ILE A 43 -22.35 -8.94 21.80
C ILE A 43 -22.65 -10.36 22.29
N ILE A 44 -23.73 -10.95 21.79
CA ILE A 44 -24.15 -12.33 22.08
C ILE A 44 -23.88 -13.18 20.83
N ARG A 45 -22.81 -13.98 20.87
CA ARG A 45 -22.41 -14.84 19.74
C ARG A 45 -23.19 -16.16 19.72
N LEU A 46 -23.77 -16.49 18.57
CA LEU A 46 -24.68 -17.63 18.41
C LEU A 46 -23.97 -18.78 17.69
N LYS A 47 -23.03 -19.42 18.39
CA LYS A 47 -22.16 -20.48 17.82
C LYS A 47 -22.91 -21.70 17.27
N SER A 48 -24.16 -21.93 17.70
CA SER A 48 -24.99 -23.06 17.29
C SER A 48 -26.09 -22.71 16.29
N LEU A 49 -26.09 -21.50 15.71
CA LEU A 49 -27.09 -21.08 14.73
C LEU A 49 -26.73 -21.59 13.32
N ASN A 50 -27.53 -22.52 12.80
CA ASN A 50 -27.44 -23.09 11.47
C ASN A 50 -28.83 -23.17 10.81
N ALA A 51 -28.90 -23.63 9.56
CA ALA A 51 -30.14 -23.69 8.78
C ALA A 51 -31.25 -24.59 9.38
N HIS A 52 -30.90 -25.47 10.32
CA HIS A 52 -31.81 -26.41 10.98
C HIS A 52 -32.10 -26.04 12.45
N THR A 53 -31.51 -24.96 12.96
CA THR A 53 -31.72 -24.53 14.35
C THR A 53 -33.13 -24.00 14.57
N ASP A 54 -33.82 -24.48 15.61
CA ASP A 54 -35.10 -23.93 16.06
C ASP A 54 -34.91 -22.54 16.70
N THR A 55 -35.27 -21.49 15.96
CA THR A 55 -35.10 -20.09 16.38
C THR A 55 -35.97 -19.74 17.59
N SER A 56 -37.13 -20.39 17.76
CA SER A 56 -38.03 -20.13 18.90
C SER A 56 -37.46 -20.66 20.21
N SER A 57 -36.82 -21.83 20.17
CA SER A 57 -36.15 -22.40 21.34
C SER A 57 -34.85 -21.68 21.67
N LEU A 58 -34.08 -21.27 20.66
CA LEU A 58 -32.87 -20.48 20.86
C LEU A 58 -33.18 -19.08 21.41
N ALA A 59 -34.24 -18.42 20.93
CA ALA A 59 -34.65 -17.10 21.45
C ALA A 59 -34.96 -17.15 22.95
N ARG A 60 -35.70 -18.18 23.41
CA ARG A 60 -35.99 -18.38 24.84
C ARG A 60 -34.71 -18.52 25.65
N LYS A 61 -33.77 -19.35 25.18
CA LYS A 61 -32.47 -19.54 25.84
C LYS A 61 -31.66 -18.24 25.92
N VAL A 62 -31.62 -17.45 24.84
CA VAL A 62 -30.90 -16.16 24.80
C VAL A 62 -31.49 -15.15 25.80
N VAL A 63 -32.81 -15.08 25.91
CA VAL A 63 -33.50 -14.20 26.88
C VAL A 63 -33.31 -14.68 28.31
N GLU A 64 -33.31 -15.99 28.56
CA GLU A 64 -33.04 -16.56 29.89
C GLU A 64 -31.60 -16.35 30.36
N GLU A 65 -30.62 -16.48 29.45
CA GLU A 65 -29.19 -16.34 29.78
C GLU A 65 -28.73 -14.86 29.81
N CYS A 66 -29.39 -13.96 29.07
CA CYS A 66 -29.00 -12.55 29.01
C CYS A 66 -29.93 -11.63 29.81
N ARG A 67 -29.54 -11.32 31.06
CA ARG A 67 -30.27 -10.41 31.97
C ARG A 67 -30.47 -8.97 31.47
N LEU A 68 -29.81 -8.58 30.37
CA LEU A 68 -29.98 -7.27 29.75
C LEU A 68 -31.21 -7.21 28.83
N ILE A 69 -31.73 -8.36 28.40
CA ILE A 69 -32.87 -8.46 27.48
C ILE A 69 -34.12 -8.74 28.31
N HIS A 70 -35.09 -7.82 28.27
CA HIS A 70 -36.35 -8.00 28.99
C HIS A 70 -37.21 -9.11 28.34
N PRO A 71 -37.91 -9.97 29.11
CA PRO A 71 -38.73 -11.04 28.57
C PRO A 71 -39.81 -10.63 27.55
N SER A 72 -40.26 -9.38 27.59
CA SER A 72 -41.20 -8.83 26.60
C SER A 72 -40.62 -8.74 25.17
N LYS A 73 -39.29 -8.75 25.02
CA LYS A 73 -38.58 -8.67 23.74
C LYS A 73 -38.30 -10.03 23.11
N LEU A 74 -38.89 -11.12 23.65
CA LEU A 74 -38.69 -12.48 23.13
C LEU A 74 -39.00 -12.61 21.63
N ARG A 75 -40.09 -11.99 21.17
CA ARG A 75 -40.48 -12.00 19.74
C ARG A 75 -39.49 -11.24 18.84
N GLU A 76 -38.92 -10.16 19.35
CA GLU A 76 -37.90 -9.34 18.66
C GLU A 76 -36.62 -10.17 18.49
N VAL A 77 -36.15 -10.83 19.56
CA VAL A 77 -34.99 -11.74 19.51
C VAL A 77 -35.22 -12.89 18.51
N GLU A 78 -36.40 -13.50 18.53
CA GLU A 78 -36.75 -14.59 17.59
C GLU A 78 -36.70 -14.13 16.13
N GLN A 79 -37.20 -12.93 15.82
CA GLN A 79 -37.13 -12.35 14.48
C GLN A 79 -35.69 -12.07 14.03
N LEU A 80 -34.84 -11.52 14.90
CA LEU A 80 -33.43 -11.27 14.59
C LEU A 80 -32.65 -12.58 14.38
N LEU A 81 -32.96 -13.63 15.16
CA LEU A 81 -32.40 -14.97 14.96
C LEU A 81 -32.83 -15.58 13.61
N PHE A 82 -34.09 -15.42 13.24
CA PHE A 82 -34.61 -15.87 11.95
C PHE A 82 -33.97 -15.11 10.78
N TYR A 83 -33.78 -13.80 10.92
CA TYR A 83 -33.03 -12.99 9.96
C TYR A 83 -31.58 -13.48 9.82
N LEU A 84 -30.86 -13.68 10.92
CA LEU A 84 -29.49 -14.22 10.92
C LEU A 84 -29.41 -15.65 10.33
N GLN A 85 -30.45 -16.46 10.48
CA GLN A 85 -30.52 -17.81 9.90
C GLN A 85 -30.75 -17.79 8.38
N LYS A 86 -31.49 -16.79 7.86
CA LYS A 86 -31.83 -16.66 6.43
C LYS A 86 -30.97 -15.67 5.66
N ARG A 87 -30.09 -14.92 6.35
CA ARG A 87 -29.14 -14.02 5.72
C ARG A 87 -28.28 -14.83 4.76
N LYS A 88 -28.43 -14.58 3.46
CA LYS A 88 -27.47 -15.10 2.47
C LYS A 88 -26.14 -14.45 2.79
N ASP A 89 -25.15 -15.26 3.11
CA ASP A 89 -23.81 -14.78 3.43
C ASP A 89 -23.16 -14.23 2.15
N SER A 90 -23.37 -12.94 1.88
CA SER A 90 -22.81 -12.23 0.71
C SER A 90 -21.29 -12.06 0.74
N ASN A 91 -20.58 -12.72 1.66
CA ASN A 91 -19.12 -12.69 1.80
C ASN A 91 -18.50 -14.06 2.15
N ASP A 92 -19.27 -15.16 2.05
CA ASP A 92 -18.80 -16.50 2.49
C ASP A 92 -17.82 -17.20 1.54
N ASN A 93 -17.49 -16.61 0.39
CA ASN A 93 -16.39 -17.12 -0.44
C ASN A 93 -15.00 -16.81 0.15
N GLN A 94 -14.91 -16.25 1.36
CA GLN A 94 -13.64 -16.07 2.08
C GLN A 94 -13.64 -16.62 3.52
N GLU A 95 -14.60 -17.48 3.90
CA GLU A 95 -14.28 -18.43 4.97
C GLU A 95 -13.17 -19.34 4.45
N LYS A 96 -12.05 -19.36 5.17
CA LYS A 96 -10.88 -20.21 4.92
C LYS A 96 -11.39 -21.62 4.61
N LYS A 97 -11.37 -22.04 3.34
CA LYS A 97 -11.31 -23.46 2.98
C LYS A 97 -10.02 -23.97 3.60
N ARG A 98 -10.11 -24.41 4.86
CA ARG A 98 -9.02 -25.12 5.53
C ARG A 98 -8.92 -26.42 4.74
N ILE A 99 -7.74 -26.66 4.17
CA ILE A 99 -7.41 -27.94 3.52
C ILE A 99 -7.77 -29.05 4.51
N SER A 100 -8.84 -29.78 4.22
CA SER A 100 -9.36 -30.81 5.11
C SER A 100 -8.64 -32.13 4.83
N PRO A 101 -8.37 -32.98 5.85
CA PRO A 101 -7.92 -34.36 5.64
C PRO A 101 -8.87 -35.20 4.76
N ARG A 102 -10.09 -34.73 4.49
CA ARG A 102 -11.04 -35.40 3.58
C ARG A 102 -10.86 -34.99 2.11
N ASP A 103 -10.19 -33.86 1.84
CA ASP A 103 -10.02 -33.31 0.48
C ASP A 103 -8.89 -34.02 -0.28
N PHE A 104 -8.03 -34.76 0.41
CA PHE A 104 -6.99 -35.56 -0.23
C PHE A 104 -7.59 -36.83 -0.82
N THR A 105 -7.38 -37.01 -2.12
CA THR A 105 -7.55 -38.32 -2.77
C THR A 105 -6.74 -39.38 -2.02
N PRO A 106 -7.32 -40.57 -1.73
CA PRO A 106 -6.56 -41.70 -1.22
C PRO A 106 -5.37 -41.95 -2.15
N TYR A 107 -4.15 -41.94 -1.62
CA TYR A 107 -2.96 -42.15 -2.44
C TYR A 107 -2.91 -43.60 -2.92
N ALA A 108 -2.53 -43.81 -4.18
CA ALA A 108 -2.47 -45.12 -4.81
C ALA A 108 -1.47 -46.05 -4.09
N GLY A 109 -2.00 -47.09 -3.43
CA GLY A 109 -1.21 -48.11 -2.73
C GLY A 109 -1.62 -48.40 -1.27
N VAL A 110 -2.69 -47.77 -0.77
CA VAL A 110 -3.13 -47.86 0.64
C VAL A 110 -4.54 -48.47 0.78
N GLU A 111 -5.16 -48.91 -0.32
CA GLU A 111 -6.43 -49.63 -0.29
C GLU A 111 -6.19 -51.07 0.21
N LEU A 112 -6.43 -51.27 1.50
CA LEU A 112 -6.58 -52.59 2.08
C LEU A 112 -8.05 -52.98 1.98
N ASP A 113 -8.34 -54.21 1.56
CA ASP A 113 -9.69 -54.79 1.61
C ASP A 113 -10.18 -55.00 3.07
N GLU A 114 -9.30 -54.82 4.06
CA GLU A 114 -9.60 -54.96 5.49
C GLU A 114 -10.11 -53.63 6.08
N GLU A 115 -11.28 -53.68 6.71
CA GLU A 115 -11.84 -52.56 7.49
C GLU A 115 -11.22 -52.50 8.89
N ALA A 116 -10.61 -51.36 9.24
CA ALA A 116 -10.04 -51.15 10.56
C ALA A 116 -11.12 -50.98 11.65
N SER A 117 -10.87 -51.57 12.82
CA SER A 117 -11.72 -51.44 14.01
C SER A 117 -10.92 -50.87 15.17
N ILE A 118 -11.49 -49.88 15.86
CA ILE A 118 -10.86 -49.20 17.01
C ILE A 118 -10.51 -50.19 18.13
N ASN A 119 -11.27 -51.28 18.26
CA ASN A 119 -11.06 -52.32 19.27
C ASN A 119 -9.82 -53.19 19.02
N ARG A 120 -9.21 -53.12 17.84
CA ARG A 120 -8.04 -53.93 17.44
C ARG A 120 -6.75 -53.10 17.33
N ILE A 121 -6.70 -51.92 17.96
CA ILE A 121 -5.52 -51.04 17.91
C ILE A 121 -4.25 -51.78 18.35
N ASP A 122 -4.30 -52.58 19.42
CA ASP A 122 -3.12 -53.29 19.93
C ASP A 122 -2.52 -54.23 18.88
N GLU A 123 -3.36 -54.94 18.12
CA GLU A 123 -2.92 -55.79 17.00
C GLU A 123 -2.24 -54.95 15.90
N TYR A 124 -2.75 -53.75 15.61
CA TYR A 124 -2.15 -52.85 14.62
C TYR A 124 -0.81 -52.27 15.09
N VAL A 125 -0.64 -52.08 16.40
CA VAL A 125 0.61 -51.63 17.01
C VAL A 125 1.68 -52.71 16.96
N GLU A 126 1.34 -53.99 17.13
CA GLU A 126 2.29 -55.11 16.98
C GLU A 126 2.93 -55.11 15.59
N LEU A 127 2.15 -54.87 14.53
CA LEU A 127 2.64 -54.77 13.15
C LEU A 127 3.70 -53.67 12.95
N LEU A 128 3.72 -52.64 13.81
CA LEU A 128 4.72 -51.55 13.75
C LEU A 128 6.13 -51.97 14.23
N TYR A 129 6.29 -53.17 14.76
CA TYR A 129 7.58 -53.74 15.20
C TYR A 129 8.17 -54.73 14.19
N GLU A 130 7.40 -55.12 13.17
CA GLU A 130 7.78 -56.11 12.17
C GLU A 130 8.57 -55.47 10.99
N ASP A 131 8.59 -56.13 9.84
CA ASP A 131 9.25 -55.63 8.63
C ASP A 131 8.51 -54.44 8.00
N VAL A 132 9.10 -53.84 6.97
CA VAL A 132 8.57 -52.61 6.36
C VAL A 132 7.16 -52.80 5.77
N GLN A 133 6.83 -53.98 5.25
CA GLN A 133 5.49 -54.22 4.67
C GLN A 133 4.42 -54.30 5.76
N GLU A 134 4.67 -55.03 6.83
CA GLU A 134 3.73 -55.11 7.96
C GLU A 134 3.62 -53.75 8.69
N LYS A 135 4.71 -52.97 8.80
CA LYS A 135 4.67 -51.59 9.29
C LYS A 135 3.74 -50.70 8.46
N ILE A 136 3.81 -50.79 7.13
CA ILE A 136 2.91 -50.04 6.23
C ILE A 136 1.47 -50.46 6.48
N ARG A 137 1.21 -51.77 6.59
CA ARG A 137 -0.12 -52.31 6.85
C ARG A 137 -0.68 -51.83 8.21
N GLY A 138 0.09 -51.95 9.28
CA GLY A 138 -0.29 -51.48 10.62
C GLY A 138 -0.56 -49.97 10.66
N ALA A 139 0.32 -49.17 10.06
CA ALA A 139 0.12 -47.72 9.96
C ALA A 139 -1.13 -47.37 9.13
N THR A 140 -1.42 -48.13 8.07
CA THR A 140 -2.61 -47.93 7.23
C THR A 140 -3.91 -48.19 7.98
N LEU A 141 -3.97 -49.27 8.77
CA LEU A 141 -5.13 -49.60 9.59
C LEU A 141 -5.39 -48.52 10.64
N ILE A 142 -4.34 -48.02 11.31
CA ILE A 142 -4.47 -46.89 12.24
C ILE A 142 -4.87 -45.60 11.50
N PHE A 143 -4.37 -45.39 10.30
CA PHE A 143 -4.76 -44.25 9.47
C PHE A 143 -6.25 -44.27 9.10
N GLN A 144 -6.80 -45.43 8.70
CA GLN A 144 -8.24 -45.55 8.45
C GLN A 144 -9.07 -45.10 9.66
N LEU A 145 -8.65 -45.46 10.87
CA LEU A 145 -9.30 -45.02 12.11
C LEU A 145 -9.17 -43.50 12.31
N ALA A 146 -7.98 -42.93 12.11
CA ALA A 146 -7.70 -41.51 12.31
C ALA A 146 -8.39 -40.57 11.31
N ARG A 147 -8.84 -41.08 10.16
CA ARG A 147 -9.65 -40.29 9.19
C ARG A 147 -11.03 -39.93 9.74
N ASN A 148 -11.55 -40.71 10.69
CA ASN A 148 -12.79 -40.37 11.37
C ASN A 148 -12.48 -39.50 12.59
N PRO A 149 -12.93 -38.21 12.63
CA PRO A 149 -12.70 -37.33 13.77
C PRO A 149 -13.18 -37.90 15.10
N ASP A 150 -14.28 -38.68 15.10
CA ASP A 150 -14.85 -39.27 16.31
C ASP A 150 -13.87 -40.26 16.99
N ASN A 151 -13.03 -40.93 16.20
CA ASN A 151 -12.04 -41.87 16.70
C ASN A 151 -10.80 -41.18 17.30
N LEU A 152 -10.57 -39.90 17.01
CA LEU A 152 -9.35 -39.21 17.45
C LEU A 152 -9.28 -39.05 18.98
N GLU A 153 -10.43 -38.90 19.65
CA GLU A 153 -10.50 -38.83 21.11
C GLU A 153 -10.18 -40.15 21.82
N GLU A 154 -10.38 -41.28 21.15
CA GLU A 154 -9.99 -42.59 21.65
C GLU A 154 -8.52 -42.89 21.31
N LEU A 155 -8.10 -42.58 20.07
CA LEU A 155 -6.71 -42.77 19.63
C LEU A 155 -5.72 -41.95 20.45
N ILE A 156 -6.08 -40.74 20.88
CA ILE A 156 -5.19 -39.92 21.73
C ILE A 156 -4.92 -40.55 23.11
N GLN A 157 -5.86 -41.36 23.62
CA GLN A 157 -5.68 -42.06 24.90
C GLN A 157 -4.73 -43.25 24.77
N ASN A 158 -4.51 -43.75 23.55
CA ASN A 158 -3.59 -44.83 23.28
C ASN A 158 -2.16 -44.31 23.02
N GLU A 159 -1.47 -43.92 24.11
CA GLU A 159 -0.09 -43.43 24.04
C GLU A 159 0.89 -44.45 23.44
N ALA A 160 0.62 -45.75 23.59
CA ALA A 160 1.43 -46.82 23.02
C ALA A 160 1.40 -46.77 21.49
N ALA A 161 0.23 -46.64 20.89
CA ALA A 161 0.07 -46.51 19.44
C ALA A 161 0.77 -45.26 18.90
N LEU A 162 0.54 -44.10 19.52
CA LEU A 162 1.17 -42.84 19.09
C LEU A 162 2.69 -42.84 19.29
N GLY A 163 3.17 -43.43 20.39
CA GLY A 163 4.59 -43.62 20.67
C GLY A 163 5.25 -44.54 19.65
N ALA A 164 4.61 -45.65 19.29
CA ALA A 164 5.09 -46.57 18.25
C ALA A 164 5.16 -45.88 16.89
N LEU A 165 4.10 -45.17 16.47
CA LEU A 165 4.08 -44.40 15.23
C LEU A 165 5.19 -43.34 15.19
N ALA A 166 5.36 -42.56 16.26
CA ALA A 166 6.40 -41.54 16.35
C ALA A 166 7.82 -42.14 16.31
N ARG A 167 8.02 -43.31 16.91
CA ARG A 167 9.29 -44.07 16.83
C ARG A 167 9.56 -44.54 15.41
N VAL A 168 8.59 -45.20 14.77
CA VAL A 168 8.71 -45.69 13.39
C VAL A 168 8.98 -44.53 12.42
N LEU A 169 8.26 -43.41 12.54
CA LEU A 169 8.52 -42.22 11.72
C LEU A 169 9.92 -41.64 11.96
N ARG A 170 10.51 -41.81 13.15
CA ARG A 170 11.86 -41.30 13.45
C ARG A 170 12.96 -42.18 12.88
N GLU A 171 12.77 -43.50 12.92
CA GLU A 171 13.78 -44.51 12.58
C GLU A 171 13.71 -44.92 11.10
N ASP A 172 12.50 -45.05 10.54
CA ASP A 172 12.27 -45.78 9.29
C ASP A 172 11.77 -44.90 8.12
N TRP A 173 11.54 -43.61 8.32
CA TRP A 173 10.99 -42.72 7.27
C TRP A 173 11.83 -42.67 5.98
N LYS A 174 13.15 -42.92 6.07
CA LYS A 174 14.04 -42.98 4.90
C LYS A 174 13.89 -44.28 4.10
N GLN A 175 13.39 -45.35 4.73
CA GLN A 175 13.27 -46.67 4.12
C GLN A 175 12.06 -46.74 3.19
N SER A 176 10.95 -46.09 3.56
CA SER A 176 9.72 -46.07 2.76
C SER A 176 9.00 -44.72 2.82
N VAL A 177 8.84 -44.10 1.64
CA VAL A 177 8.07 -42.86 1.47
C VAL A 177 6.59 -43.10 1.78
N ASP A 178 6.06 -44.27 1.43
CA ASP A 178 4.65 -44.62 1.69
C ASP A 178 4.39 -44.73 3.20
N LEU A 179 5.31 -45.35 3.94
CA LEU A 179 5.24 -45.43 5.41
C LEU A 179 5.33 -44.04 6.06
N ALA A 180 6.31 -43.24 5.64
CA ALA A 180 6.47 -41.87 6.14
C ALA A 180 5.22 -41.02 5.87
N THR A 181 4.65 -41.13 4.67
CA THR A 181 3.42 -40.41 4.26
C THR A 181 2.25 -40.83 5.14
N THR A 182 2.02 -42.12 5.31
CA THR A 182 0.90 -42.66 6.08
C THR A 182 0.96 -42.21 7.54
N ILE A 183 2.13 -42.34 8.18
CA ILE A 183 2.29 -41.92 9.58
C ILE A 183 2.16 -40.40 9.72
N THR A 184 2.73 -39.62 8.80
CA THR A 184 2.58 -38.15 8.81
C THR A 184 1.12 -37.76 8.64
N TYR A 185 0.36 -38.50 7.85
CA TYR A 185 -1.08 -38.27 7.65
C TYR A 185 -1.87 -38.48 8.94
N ILE A 186 -1.57 -39.54 9.69
CA ILE A 186 -2.21 -39.77 11.00
C ILE A 186 -2.04 -38.54 11.90
N PHE A 187 -0.81 -38.01 12.01
CA PHE A 187 -0.56 -36.81 12.80
C PHE A 187 -1.13 -35.53 12.19
N PHE A 188 -1.36 -35.47 10.88
CA PHE A 188 -2.08 -34.38 10.23
C PHE A 188 -3.58 -34.40 10.59
N CYS A 189 -4.20 -35.58 10.69
CA CYS A 189 -5.57 -35.70 11.21
C CYS A 189 -5.68 -35.10 12.61
N PHE A 190 -4.71 -35.38 13.50
CA PHE A 190 -4.64 -34.74 14.81
C PHE A 190 -4.40 -33.23 14.70
N SER A 191 -3.45 -32.77 13.88
CA SER A 191 -3.11 -31.34 13.79
C SER A 191 -4.23 -30.46 13.24
N SER A 192 -5.25 -31.05 12.61
CA SER A 192 -6.44 -30.35 12.15
C SER A 192 -7.24 -29.70 13.28
N PHE A 193 -7.04 -30.13 14.53
CA PHE A 193 -7.66 -29.58 15.73
C PHE A 193 -6.60 -28.97 16.66
N SER A 194 -6.73 -27.68 16.98
CA SER A 194 -5.74 -26.94 17.78
C SER A 194 -5.54 -27.55 19.19
N GLN A 195 -6.55 -28.22 19.74
CA GLN A 195 -6.47 -28.95 21.02
C GLN A 195 -5.45 -30.10 21.00
N PHE A 196 -5.14 -30.67 19.82
CA PHE A 196 -4.18 -31.76 19.67
C PHE A 196 -2.79 -31.28 19.26
N HIS A 197 -2.55 -29.97 19.07
CA HIS A 197 -1.22 -29.45 18.70
C HIS A 197 -0.16 -29.74 19.77
N GLY A 198 -0.56 -29.76 21.05
CA GLY A 198 0.30 -30.15 22.17
C GLY A 198 0.83 -31.60 22.04
N LEU A 199 -0.02 -32.53 21.59
CA LEU A 199 0.33 -33.93 21.32
C LEU A 199 1.37 -34.05 20.21
N VAL A 200 1.12 -33.39 19.07
CA VAL A 200 2.01 -33.42 17.90
C VAL A 200 3.37 -32.82 18.26
N THR A 201 3.38 -31.78 19.10
CA THR A 201 4.60 -31.16 19.63
C THR A 201 5.31 -32.06 20.64
N HIS A 202 4.59 -32.74 21.53
CA HIS A 202 5.13 -33.68 22.53
C HIS A 202 5.97 -34.78 21.87
N PHE A 203 5.44 -35.40 20.81
CA PHE A 203 6.16 -36.42 20.03
C PHE A 203 7.21 -35.86 19.06
N LYS A 204 7.38 -34.53 19.01
CA LYS A 204 8.31 -33.80 18.12
C LYS A 204 8.04 -34.03 16.63
N ILE A 205 6.79 -34.30 16.26
CA ILE A 205 6.43 -34.62 14.87
C ILE A 205 6.68 -33.45 13.93
N GLY A 206 6.42 -32.21 14.35
CA GLY A 206 6.74 -31.02 13.55
C GLY A 206 8.23 -30.91 13.23
N ALA A 207 9.11 -31.21 14.19
CA ALA A 207 10.56 -31.21 13.94
C ALA A 207 10.99 -32.34 13.00
N LEU A 208 10.33 -33.51 13.06
CA LEU A 208 10.56 -34.61 12.12
C LEU A 208 10.11 -34.24 10.71
N CYS A 209 8.93 -33.60 10.55
CA CYS A 209 8.44 -33.14 9.25
C CYS A 209 9.40 -32.15 8.59
N MET A 210 9.95 -31.20 9.35
CA MET A 210 10.99 -30.29 8.84
C MET A 210 12.21 -31.04 8.27
N ASN A 211 12.70 -32.05 9.00
CA ASN A 211 13.85 -32.86 8.56
C ASN A 211 13.52 -33.73 7.33
N ILE A 212 12.30 -34.27 7.27
CA ILE A 212 11.81 -35.06 6.12
C ILE A 212 11.77 -34.18 4.88
N ILE A 213 11.17 -32.98 4.97
CA ILE A 213 11.09 -32.02 3.85
C ILE A 213 12.49 -31.67 3.37
N GLU A 214 13.40 -31.28 4.27
CA GLU A 214 14.76 -30.90 3.91
C GLU A 214 15.49 -32.03 3.16
N HIS A 215 15.33 -33.28 3.64
CA HIS A 215 15.94 -34.44 3.01
C HIS A 215 15.33 -34.75 1.63
N GLU A 216 14.01 -34.71 1.50
CA GLU A 216 13.35 -34.98 0.23
C GLU A 216 13.67 -33.90 -0.82
N LEU A 217 13.87 -32.65 -0.42
CA LEU A 217 14.39 -31.60 -1.31
C LEU A 217 15.80 -31.90 -1.79
N LYS A 218 16.72 -32.30 -0.90
CA LYS A 218 18.09 -32.70 -1.30
C LYS A 218 18.08 -33.93 -2.21
N ARG A 219 17.19 -34.88 -1.93
CA ARG A 219 17.01 -36.10 -2.73
C ARG A 219 16.52 -35.78 -4.14
N TYR A 220 15.63 -34.79 -4.28
CA TYR A 220 15.18 -34.32 -5.58
C TYR A 220 16.31 -33.67 -6.39
N ASP A 221 17.14 -32.83 -5.76
CA ASP A 221 18.29 -32.22 -6.44
C ASP A 221 19.22 -33.32 -7.01
N LEU A 222 19.50 -34.35 -6.22
CA LEU A 222 20.30 -35.50 -6.67
C LEU A 222 19.67 -36.22 -7.87
N TRP A 223 18.34 -36.39 -7.86
CA TRP A 223 17.63 -37.00 -9.00
C TRP A 223 17.75 -36.15 -10.27
N GLN A 224 17.62 -34.82 -10.14
CA GLN A 224 17.78 -33.90 -11.26
C GLN A 224 19.21 -33.93 -11.83
N ASP A 225 20.23 -33.92 -10.97
CA ASP A 225 21.63 -34.03 -11.37
C ASP A 225 21.92 -35.36 -12.08
N GLU A 226 21.37 -36.47 -11.60
CA GLU A 226 21.50 -37.79 -12.22
C GLU A 226 20.78 -37.86 -13.57
N LEU A 227 19.63 -37.20 -13.72
CA LEU A 227 18.87 -37.12 -14.97
C LEU A 227 19.64 -36.36 -16.05
N GLN A 228 20.24 -35.22 -15.69
CA GLN A 228 21.02 -34.38 -16.62
C GLN A 228 22.26 -35.10 -17.17
N LYS A 229 22.86 -36.01 -16.38
CA LYS A 229 24.09 -36.74 -16.76
C LYS A 229 23.84 -37.96 -17.68
N LYS A 230 22.59 -38.35 -17.93
CA LYS A 230 22.26 -39.59 -18.68
C LYS A 230 22.15 -39.40 -20.19
N LYS A 231 22.58 -40.42 -20.95
CA LYS A 231 22.43 -40.49 -22.41
C LYS A 231 20.96 -40.75 -22.83
N LYS A 232 20.58 -40.26 -24.00
CA LYS A 232 19.18 -40.19 -24.52
C LYS A 232 18.30 -41.44 -24.30
N LYS A 233 18.82 -42.67 -24.49
CA LYS A 233 18.05 -43.92 -24.28
C LYS A 233 17.88 -44.34 -22.81
N GLU A 234 18.90 -44.10 -21.98
CA GLU A 234 18.84 -44.39 -20.53
C GLU A 234 18.06 -43.31 -19.77
N HIS A 235 17.99 -42.12 -20.37
CA HIS A 235 17.25 -40.98 -19.87
C HIS A 235 15.75 -41.29 -19.78
N GLU A 236 15.10 -41.83 -20.81
CA GLU A 236 13.65 -42.14 -20.79
C GLU A 236 13.25 -43.15 -19.70
N LYS A 237 14.03 -44.23 -19.52
CA LYS A 237 13.75 -45.24 -18.48
C LYS A 237 13.93 -44.66 -17.08
N SER A 238 14.95 -43.81 -16.91
CA SER A 238 15.22 -43.15 -15.64
C SER A 238 14.15 -42.09 -15.34
N LEU A 239 13.73 -41.33 -16.35
CA LEU A 239 12.67 -40.34 -16.25
C LEU A 239 11.37 -40.95 -15.74
N ARG A 240 10.90 -42.06 -16.33
CA ARG A 240 9.70 -42.76 -15.82
C ARG A 240 9.84 -43.22 -14.38
N LYS A 241 11.02 -43.75 -14.01
CA LYS A 241 11.29 -44.15 -12.63
C LYS A 241 11.22 -42.94 -11.69
N TYR A 242 11.89 -41.84 -12.01
CA TYR A 242 11.89 -40.65 -11.16
C TYR A 242 10.51 -39.99 -11.11
N GLN A 243 9.73 -39.99 -12.20
CA GLN A 243 8.33 -39.52 -12.20
C GLN A 243 7.48 -40.29 -11.18
N SER A 244 7.57 -41.62 -11.14
CA SER A 244 6.83 -42.42 -10.14
C SER A 244 7.26 -42.14 -8.70
N LEU A 245 8.53 -41.79 -8.48
CA LEU A 245 9.05 -41.42 -7.16
C LEU A 245 8.68 -39.98 -6.79
N LEU A 246 8.59 -39.11 -7.78
CA LEU A 246 8.21 -37.70 -7.65
C LEU A 246 6.78 -37.59 -7.13
N ILE A 247 5.84 -38.32 -7.73
CA ILE A 247 4.43 -38.35 -7.30
C ILE A 247 4.31 -38.75 -5.81
N LYS A 248 5.06 -39.78 -5.37
CA LYS A 248 5.13 -40.18 -3.95
C LYS A 248 5.71 -39.09 -3.06
N GLN A 249 6.77 -38.43 -3.53
CA GLN A 249 7.43 -37.36 -2.79
C GLN A 249 6.51 -36.13 -2.66
N GLU A 250 5.82 -35.73 -3.71
CA GLU A 250 4.90 -34.60 -3.71
C GLU A 250 3.76 -34.82 -2.71
N GLN A 251 3.22 -36.04 -2.65
CA GLN A 251 2.24 -36.41 -1.64
C GLN A 251 2.79 -36.29 -0.21
N LEU A 252 4.00 -36.82 0.05
CA LEU A 252 4.64 -36.71 1.36
C LEU A 252 4.83 -35.24 1.77
N LEU A 253 5.35 -34.42 0.84
CA LEU A 253 5.55 -32.98 1.06
C LEU A 253 4.23 -32.29 1.35
N ARG A 254 3.18 -32.57 0.58
CA ARG A 254 1.85 -31.95 0.76
C ARG A 254 1.30 -32.19 2.16
N VAL A 255 1.33 -33.44 2.64
CA VAL A 255 0.83 -33.80 3.98
C VAL A 255 1.71 -33.23 5.09
N ALA A 256 3.04 -33.29 4.94
CA ALA A 256 3.98 -32.74 5.92
C ALA A 256 3.82 -31.22 6.04
N LEU A 257 3.66 -30.50 4.92
CA LEU A 257 3.47 -29.06 4.89
C LEU A 257 2.10 -28.66 5.46
N CYS A 258 1.02 -29.40 5.19
CA CYS A 258 -0.28 -29.14 5.81
C CYS A 258 -0.24 -29.32 7.32
N LEU A 259 0.46 -30.36 7.81
CA LEU A 259 0.67 -30.54 9.24
C LEU A 259 1.40 -29.35 9.86
N LEU A 260 2.51 -28.92 9.24
CA LEU A 260 3.29 -27.77 9.72
C LEU A 260 2.51 -26.46 9.65
N LEU A 261 1.72 -26.26 8.59
CA LEU A 261 0.85 -25.10 8.42
C LEU A 261 -0.18 -24.99 9.55
N ASN A 262 -0.78 -26.12 9.93
CA ASN A 262 -1.70 -26.18 11.08
C ASN A 262 -0.97 -25.84 12.39
N LEU A 263 0.22 -26.41 12.63
CA LEU A 263 1.00 -26.12 13.84
C LEU A 263 1.49 -24.67 13.91
N ALA A 264 1.69 -24.02 12.76
CA ALA A 264 2.07 -22.61 12.70
C ALA A 264 0.93 -21.67 13.17
N GLU A 265 -0.27 -22.17 13.48
CA GLU A 265 -1.29 -21.40 14.20
C GLU A 265 -0.72 -20.79 15.50
N ASP A 266 0.18 -21.51 16.18
CA ASP A 266 0.97 -20.97 17.30
C ASP A 266 2.20 -20.21 16.78
N THR A 267 2.28 -18.91 17.09
CA THR A 267 3.36 -18.02 16.66
C THR A 267 4.74 -18.43 17.21
N ARG A 268 4.79 -19.08 18.39
CA ARG A 268 6.06 -19.60 18.94
C ARG A 268 6.57 -20.77 18.12
N THR A 269 5.68 -21.61 17.65
CA THR A 269 5.99 -22.73 16.76
C THR A 269 6.38 -22.24 15.38
N GLU A 270 5.68 -21.24 14.85
CA GLU A 270 6.04 -20.56 13.60
C GLU A 270 7.47 -20.00 13.65
N LEU A 271 7.83 -19.30 14.74
CA LEU A 271 9.19 -18.77 14.93
C LEU A 271 10.26 -19.88 14.96
N LYS A 272 9.96 -21.02 15.58
CA LYS A 272 10.88 -22.19 15.57
C LYS A 272 11.06 -22.77 14.16
N MET A 273 10.00 -22.75 13.33
CA MET A 273 10.08 -23.19 11.94
C MET A 273 10.90 -22.20 11.11
N ARG A 274 10.71 -20.90 11.31
CA ARG A 274 11.53 -19.84 10.70
C ARG A 274 13.01 -20.01 11.01
N ASN A 275 13.37 -20.22 12.28
CA ASN A 275 14.76 -20.48 12.70
C ASN A 275 15.37 -21.75 12.07
N LYS A 276 14.54 -22.59 11.45
CA LYS A 276 14.94 -23.77 10.67
C LYS A 276 14.73 -23.58 9.17
N ASN A 277 14.70 -22.34 8.69
CA ASN A 277 14.64 -21.95 7.28
C ASN A 277 13.41 -22.50 6.53
N ILE A 278 12.23 -22.55 7.17
CA ILE A 278 11.00 -23.00 6.49
C ILE A 278 10.70 -22.16 5.23
N VAL A 279 10.94 -20.85 5.25
CA VAL A 279 10.73 -19.97 4.09
C VAL A 279 11.59 -20.42 2.91
N HIS A 280 12.87 -20.69 3.13
CA HIS A 280 13.79 -21.14 2.07
C HIS A 280 13.35 -22.49 1.47
N MET A 281 12.89 -23.41 2.32
CA MET A 281 12.37 -24.70 1.85
C MET A 281 11.09 -24.54 1.02
N LEU A 282 10.15 -23.71 1.49
CA LEU A 282 8.91 -23.42 0.77
C LEU A 282 9.17 -22.76 -0.59
N VAL A 283 10.02 -21.73 -0.63
CA VAL A 283 10.37 -21.04 -1.86
C VAL A 283 11.07 -21.97 -2.85
N LYS A 284 11.88 -22.92 -2.37
CA LYS A 284 12.45 -23.97 -3.22
C LYS A 284 11.40 -24.93 -3.81
N ILE A 285 10.30 -25.19 -3.09
CA ILE A 285 9.21 -26.05 -3.60
C ILE A 285 8.39 -25.32 -4.69
N LEU A 286 8.46 -23.99 -4.79
CA LEU A 286 7.85 -23.25 -5.91
C LEU A 286 8.47 -23.56 -7.29
N ASP A 287 9.54 -24.36 -7.35
CA ASP A 287 10.08 -24.91 -8.61
C ASP A 287 9.40 -26.22 -9.06
N ARG A 288 8.39 -26.71 -8.33
CA ARG A 288 7.60 -27.89 -8.69
C ARG A 288 6.44 -27.54 -9.62
N GLU A 289 5.85 -28.57 -10.24
CA GLU A 289 4.74 -28.44 -11.20
C GLU A 289 3.38 -28.89 -10.62
N ASP A 290 3.36 -29.68 -9.54
CA ASP A 290 2.12 -30.16 -8.91
C ASP A 290 1.34 -29.00 -8.26
N GLU A 291 0.23 -28.61 -8.89
CA GLU A 291 -0.57 -27.44 -8.49
C GLU A 291 -1.14 -27.56 -7.07
N GLU A 292 -1.48 -28.78 -6.65
CA GLU A 292 -1.99 -29.10 -5.30
C GLU A 292 -0.91 -28.87 -4.23
N LEU A 293 0.32 -29.33 -4.46
CA LEU A 293 1.46 -29.05 -3.60
C LEU A 293 1.77 -27.54 -3.58
N LEU A 294 1.79 -26.90 -4.74
CA LEU A 294 2.04 -25.46 -4.85
C LEU A 294 0.99 -24.65 -4.09
N LEU A 295 -0.29 -25.05 -4.11
CA LEU A 295 -1.34 -24.39 -3.34
C LEU A 295 -1.08 -24.41 -1.84
N VAL A 296 -0.62 -25.55 -1.30
CA VAL A 296 -0.21 -25.66 0.11
C VAL A 296 0.98 -24.75 0.42
N VAL A 297 1.98 -24.74 -0.46
CA VAL A 297 3.20 -23.93 -0.30
C VAL A 297 2.89 -22.45 -0.31
N VAL A 298 2.14 -21.97 -1.30
CA VAL A 298 1.74 -20.56 -1.42
C VAL A 298 0.83 -20.18 -0.25
N SER A 299 -0.07 -21.06 0.20
CA SER A 299 -0.88 -20.83 1.41
C SER A 299 -0.03 -20.66 2.67
N PHE A 300 1.04 -21.44 2.80
CA PHE A 300 1.94 -21.35 3.94
C PHE A 300 2.79 -20.07 3.86
N LEU A 301 3.40 -19.77 2.70
CA LEU A 301 4.10 -18.51 2.49
C LEU A 301 3.18 -17.30 2.74
N LYS A 302 1.93 -17.34 2.30
CA LYS A 302 0.92 -16.30 2.58
C LYS A 302 0.75 -16.08 4.08
N LYS A 303 0.62 -17.15 4.88
CA LYS A 303 0.55 -17.04 6.34
C LYS A 303 1.82 -16.43 6.94
N LEU A 304 3.00 -16.89 6.51
CA LEU A 304 4.28 -16.40 7.01
C LEU A 304 4.51 -14.92 6.63
N SER A 305 4.01 -14.48 5.47
CA SER A 305 4.23 -13.13 4.93
C SER A 305 3.60 -12.01 5.77
N ILE A 306 2.87 -12.32 6.83
CA ILE A 306 2.35 -11.31 7.78
C ILE A 306 3.49 -10.69 8.60
N PHE A 307 4.57 -11.43 8.87
CA PHE A 307 5.70 -10.97 9.68
C PHE A 307 6.83 -10.43 8.81
N LEU A 308 7.40 -9.28 9.21
CA LEU A 308 8.44 -8.57 8.46
C LEU A 308 9.65 -9.46 8.20
N GLU A 309 10.09 -10.23 9.20
CA GLU A 309 11.30 -11.03 9.07
C GLU A 309 11.11 -12.20 8.10
N ASN A 310 9.90 -12.77 8.00
CA ASN A 310 9.58 -13.75 6.98
C ASN A 310 9.52 -13.11 5.57
N LYS A 311 9.04 -11.86 5.45
CA LYS A 311 9.08 -11.12 4.17
C LYS A 311 10.52 -10.88 3.73
N ASN A 312 11.41 -10.54 4.65
CA ASN A 312 12.84 -10.37 4.36
C ASN A 312 13.44 -11.69 3.85
N ASP A 313 13.18 -12.81 4.54
CA ASP A 313 13.62 -14.14 4.09
C ASP A 313 13.06 -14.47 2.68
N MET A 314 11.82 -14.06 2.36
CA MET A 314 11.22 -14.24 1.02
C MET A 314 11.88 -13.35 -0.04
N ALA A 315 12.26 -12.12 0.31
CA ALA A 315 12.96 -11.21 -0.59
C ALA A 315 14.37 -11.72 -0.90
N GLU A 316 15.09 -12.22 0.10
CA GLU A 316 16.43 -12.80 -0.04
C GLU A 316 16.42 -14.07 -0.92
N THR A 317 15.33 -14.84 -0.86
CA THR A 317 15.18 -16.08 -1.64
C THR A 317 14.50 -15.90 -3.00
N LEU A 318 14.28 -14.65 -3.43
CA LEU A 318 13.64 -14.30 -4.71
C LEU A 318 12.27 -14.97 -4.90
N ALA A 319 11.47 -15.01 -3.83
CA ALA A 319 10.16 -15.65 -3.87
C ALA A 319 9.25 -15.07 -4.96
N VAL A 320 9.31 -13.75 -5.17
CA VAL A 320 8.49 -13.04 -6.17
C VAL A 320 8.73 -13.56 -7.59
N GLU A 321 9.98 -13.80 -7.98
CA GLU A 321 10.32 -14.35 -9.30
C GLU A 321 9.65 -15.71 -9.52
N LYS A 322 9.69 -16.57 -8.51
CA LYS A 322 9.08 -17.90 -8.59
C LYS A 322 7.55 -17.83 -8.63
N LEU A 323 6.95 -16.96 -7.83
CA LEU A 323 5.49 -16.72 -7.80
C LEU A 323 4.99 -16.15 -9.13
N ALA A 324 5.76 -15.28 -9.79
CA ALA A 324 5.39 -14.71 -11.09
C ALA A 324 5.25 -15.76 -12.20
N ARG A 325 5.92 -16.90 -12.09
CA ARG A 325 5.76 -18.04 -13.02
C ARG A 325 4.42 -18.75 -12.87
N LEU A 326 3.76 -18.61 -11.72
CA LEU A 326 2.44 -19.20 -11.45
C LEU A 326 1.29 -18.36 -12.00
N LEU A 327 1.57 -17.22 -12.68
CA LEU A 327 0.55 -16.31 -13.18
C LEU A 327 0.68 -16.08 -14.70
N PRO A 328 -0.43 -16.14 -15.47
CA PRO A 328 -1.72 -16.73 -15.10
C PRO A 328 -1.62 -18.28 -15.00
N CYS A 329 -2.47 -18.91 -14.20
CA CYS A 329 -2.63 -20.37 -14.17
C CYS A 329 -4.11 -20.78 -14.20
N GLU A 330 -4.39 -22.00 -14.69
CA GLU A 330 -5.77 -22.52 -14.81
C GLU A 330 -6.38 -22.87 -13.45
N HIS A 331 -5.55 -23.23 -12.47
CA HIS A 331 -6.00 -23.56 -11.12
C HIS A 331 -6.40 -22.31 -10.34
N GLU A 332 -7.69 -21.99 -10.36
CA GLU A 332 -8.26 -20.76 -9.78
C GLU A 332 -7.86 -20.50 -8.32
N GLU A 333 -7.88 -21.52 -7.45
CA GLU A 333 -7.51 -21.35 -6.03
C GLU A 333 -6.01 -21.06 -5.83
N LEU A 334 -5.15 -21.66 -6.65
CA LEU A 334 -3.71 -21.39 -6.66
C LEU A 334 -3.44 -19.98 -7.18
N GLN A 335 -4.11 -19.56 -8.26
CA GLN A 335 -4.03 -18.21 -8.80
C GLN A 335 -4.43 -17.18 -7.74
N SER A 336 -5.60 -17.35 -7.12
CA SER A 336 -6.11 -16.43 -6.08
C SER A 336 -5.19 -16.40 -4.86
N THR A 337 -4.70 -17.55 -4.40
CA THR A 337 -3.80 -17.61 -3.24
C THR A 337 -2.44 -16.97 -3.54
N THR A 338 -1.95 -17.13 -4.77
CA THR A 338 -0.72 -16.49 -5.25
C THR A 338 -0.86 -14.97 -5.28
N LEU A 339 -1.97 -14.45 -5.83
CA LEU A 339 -2.26 -13.03 -5.84
C LEU A 339 -2.40 -12.46 -4.42
N ARG A 340 -3.04 -13.17 -3.49
CA ARG A 340 -3.11 -12.74 -2.08
C ARG A 340 -1.73 -12.68 -1.41
N LEU A 341 -0.84 -13.63 -1.71
CA LEU A 341 0.53 -13.57 -1.23
C LEU A 341 1.28 -12.37 -1.85
N LEU A 342 1.20 -12.18 -3.17
CA LEU A 342 1.80 -11.03 -3.83
C LEU A 342 1.25 -9.71 -3.28
N LEU A 343 -0.04 -9.61 -2.97
CA LEU A 343 -0.63 -8.46 -2.31
C LEU A 343 0.04 -8.18 -0.94
N ASN A 344 0.23 -9.20 -0.10
CA ASN A 344 0.94 -9.03 1.17
C ASN A 344 2.39 -8.54 0.97
N LEU A 345 3.07 -9.03 -0.06
CA LEU A 345 4.44 -8.66 -0.38
C LEU A 345 4.55 -7.25 -0.98
N SER A 346 3.52 -6.79 -1.71
CA SER A 346 3.54 -5.50 -2.42
C SER A 346 3.54 -4.27 -1.51
N PHE A 347 3.24 -4.42 -0.22
CA PHE A 347 3.44 -3.36 0.76
C PHE A 347 4.91 -2.97 0.94
N ASP A 348 5.85 -3.86 0.62
CA ASP A 348 7.29 -3.60 0.70
C ASP A 348 7.85 -3.10 -0.64
N THR A 349 8.57 -1.97 -0.61
CA THR A 349 9.12 -1.30 -1.79
C THR A 349 10.16 -2.13 -2.57
N SER A 350 10.99 -2.91 -1.86
CA SER A 350 11.99 -3.79 -2.48
C SER A 350 11.29 -4.94 -3.22
N LEU A 351 10.29 -5.55 -2.59
CA LEU A 351 9.50 -6.61 -3.21
C LEU A 351 8.68 -6.11 -4.40
N ARG A 352 8.14 -4.87 -4.37
CA ARG A 352 7.53 -4.25 -5.57
C ARG A 352 8.52 -4.14 -6.73
N SER A 353 9.76 -3.75 -6.45
CA SER A 353 10.81 -3.69 -7.46
C SER A 353 11.08 -5.08 -8.07
N GLN A 354 11.11 -6.13 -7.25
CA GLN A 354 11.21 -7.52 -7.74
C GLN A 354 9.99 -7.93 -8.58
N MET A 355 8.78 -7.48 -8.24
CA MET A 355 7.57 -7.79 -9.01
C MET A 355 7.65 -7.23 -10.43
N VAL A 356 8.11 -6.00 -10.54
CA VAL A 356 8.31 -5.33 -11.83
C VAL A 356 9.40 -6.04 -12.64
N GLN A 357 10.53 -6.37 -12.02
CA GLN A 357 11.61 -7.14 -12.67
C GLN A 357 11.15 -8.52 -13.15
N ALA A 358 10.23 -9.16 -12.41
CA ALA A 358 9.62 -10.44 -12.78
C ALA A 358 8.47 -10.32 -13.80
N ALA A 359 8.31 -9.15 -14.44
CA ALA A 359 7.28 -8.85 -15.44
C ALA A 359 5.84 -9.11 -14.94
N LEU A 360 5.55 -8.80 -13.67
CA LEU A 360 4.21 -8.96 -13.11
C LEU A 360 3.19 -7.94 -13.61
N VAL A 361 3.59 -6.72 -13.97
CA VAL A 361 2.66 -5.69 -14.48
C VAL A 361 1.81 -6.21 -15.64
N PRO A 362 2.37 -6.69 -16.78
CA PRO A 362 1.56 -7.21 -17.88
C PRO A 362 0.73 -8.46 -17.51
N LYS A 363 1.23 -9.32 -16.61
CA LYS A 363 0.51 -10.51 -16.13
C LYS A 363 -0.70 -10.14 -15.27
N LEU A 364 -0.58 -9.12 -14.43
CA LEU A 364 -1.68 -8.61 -13.61
C LEU A 364 -2.69 -7.84 -14.47
N SER A 365 -2.22 -7.11 -15.48
CA SER A 365 -3.08 -6.42 -16.45
C SER A 365 -3.99 -7.39 -17.21
N SER A 366 -3.51 -8.57 -17.61
CA SER A 366 -4.35 -9.57 -18.27
C SER A 366 -5.41 -10.17 -17.33
N LEU A 367 -5.11 -10.24 -16.02
CA LEU A 367 -6.03 -10.73 -15.00
C LEU A 367 -7.11 -9.72 -14.59
N LEU A 368 -7.08 -8.47 -15.08
CA LEU A 368 -8.17 -7.51 -14.86
C LEU A 368 -9.47 -7.94 -15.56
N ALA A 369 -9.36 -8.69 -16.66
CA ALA A 369 -10.51 -9.24 -17.38
C ALA A 369 -11.24 -10.34 -16.59
N ASP A 370 -10.53 -11.06 -15.71
CA ASP A 370 -11.08 -12.12 -14.87
C ASP A 370 -11.76 -11.53 -13.63
N GLU A 371 -13.10 -11.60 -13.56
CA GLU A 371 -13.90 -11.09 -12.44
C GLU A 371 -13.47 -11.65 -11.07
N ALA A 372 -13.02 -12.91 -11.00
CA ALA A 372 -12.64 -13.53 -9.75
C ALA A 372 -11.31 -12.97 -9.19
N GLN A 373 -10.43 -12.50 -10.07
CA GLN A 373 -9.09 -12.02 -9.69
C GLN A 373 -8.92 -10.51 -9.82
N ARG A 374 -9.83 -9.83 -10.53
CA ARG A 374 -9.78 -8.41 -10.87
C ARG A 374 -9.43 -7.52 -9.69
N GLN A 375 -10.11 -7.68 -8.56
CA GLN A 375 -9.89 -6.84 -7.38
C GLN A 375 -8.47 -7.03 -6.83
N LEU A 376 -7.98 -8.26 -6.69
CA LEU A 376 -6.63 -8.53 -6.19
C LEU A 376 -5.57 -7.97 -7.15
N SER A 377 -5.75 -8.19 -8.46
CA SER A 377 -4.85 -7.67 -9.49
C SER A 377 -4.79 -6.15 -9.45
N MET A 378 -5.94 -5.49 -9.31
CA MET A 378 -6.04 -4.03 -9.20
C MET A 378 -5.34 -3.48 -7.95
N CYS A 379 -5.51 -4.12 -6.78
CA CYS A 379 -4.80 -3.72 -5.55
C CYS A 379 -3.28 -3.82 -5.69
N ILE A 380 -2.77 -4.89 -6.32
CA ILE A 380 -1.33 -5.06 -6.53
C ILE A 380 -0.80 -4.01 -7.52
N LEU A 381 -1.52 -3.79 -8.62
CA LEU A 381 -1.18 -2.76 -9.61
C LEU A 381 -1.20 -1.36 -8.99
N TYR A 382 -2.16 -1.07 -8.10
CA TYR A 382 -2.21 0.17 -7.33
C TYR A 382 -0.94 0.34 -6.48
N HIS A 383 -0.55 -0.67 -5.70
CA HIS A 383 0.70 -0.60 -4.92
C HIS A 383 1.94 -0.40 -5.80
N ILE A 384 2.02 -1.06 -6.96
CA ILE A 384 3.12 -0.84 -7.91
C ILE A 384 3.11 0.60 -8.43
N SER A 385 1.94 1.14 -8.77
CA SER A 385 1.78 2.51 -9.28
C SER A 385 2.15 3.61 -8.26
N MET A 386 2.24 3.29 -6.97
CA MET A 386 2.73 4.26 -5.96
C MET A 386 4.19 4.67 -6.18
N ASP A 387 4.98 3.84 -6.89
CA ASP A 387 6.39 4.11 -7.17
C ASP A 387 6.54 4.74 -8.57
N ASP A 388 6.95 6.01 -8.63
CA ASP A 388 7.08 6.78 -9.88
C ASP A 388 7.97 6.08 -10.92
N ARG A 389 8.99 5.34 -10.46
CA ARG A 389 9.94 4.62 -11.31
C ARG A 389 9.27 3.55 -12.19
N PHE A 390 8.10 3.07 -11.80
CA PHE A 390 7.41 1.95 -12.47
C PHE A 390 6.15 2.37 -13.21
N LYS A 391 5.63 3.58 -13.02
CA LYS A 391 4.38 4.04 -13.65
C LYS A 391 4.43 3.95 -15.18
N SER A 392 5.50 4.42 -15.80
CA SER A 392 5.63 4.43 -17.27
C SER A 392 5.50 3.05 -17.95
N MET A 393 5.66 1.96 -17.19
CA MET A 393 5.51 0.59 -17.71
C MET A 393 4.05 0.21 -17.98
N PHE A 394 3.08 0.97 -17.46
CA PHE A 394 1.67 0.68 -17.65
C PHE A 394 1.19 1.05 -19.05
N ALA A 395 1.71 2.14 -19.62
CA ALA A 395 1.46 2.59 -20.99
C ALA A 395 1.75 1.52 -22.04
N ASP A 396 2.71 0.63 -21.80
CA ASP A 396 3.08 -0.46 -22.71
C ASP A 396 2.18 -1.71 -22.56
N THR A 397 1.10 -1.63 -21.78
CA THR A 397 0.19 -2.76 -21.50
C THR A 397 -1.28 -2.40 -21.73
N ASP A 398 -2.14 -3.42 -21.82
CA ASP A 398 -3.61 -3.23 -21.88
C ASP A 398 -4.23 -2.83 -20.52
N CYS A 399 -3.44 -2.41 -19.52
CA CYS A 399 -3.96 -2.00 -18.22
C CYS A 399 -4.88 -0.79 -18.33
N ILE A 400 -4.36 0.33 -18.83
CA ILE A 400 -5.08 1.60 -18.92
C ILE A 400 -6.35 1.47 -19.78
N PRO A 401 -6.31 0.86 -20.99
CA PRO A 401 -7.53 0.64 -21.77
C PRO A 401 -8.62 -0.15 -21.03
N GLN A 402 -8.24 -1.16 -20.23
CA GLN A 402 -9.20 -1.93 -19.42
C GLN A 402 -9.76 -1.10 -18.26
N LEU A 403 -8.92 -0.37 -17.54
CA LEU A 403 -9.36 0.50 -16.44
C LEU A 403 -10.30 1.59 -16.94
N MET A 404 -9.97 2.25 -18.05
CA MET A 404 -10.82 3.28 -18.65
C MET A 404 -12.18 2.72 -19.09
N ARG A 405 -12.21 1.49 -19.62
CA ARG A 405 -13.48 0.80 -19.92
C ARG A 405 -14.31 0.62 -18.65
N MET A 406 -13.71 0.15 -17.55
CA MET A 406 -14.41 0.00 -16.26
C MET A 406 -14.95 1.33 -15.72
N VAL A 407 -14.17 2.41 -15.81
CA VAL A 407 -14.58 3.76 -15.39
C VAL A 407 -15.81 4.24 -16.17
N PHE A 408 -15.88 3.93 -17.47
CA PHE A 408 -17.00 4.32 -18.32
C PHE A 408 -18.22 3.42 -18.19
N ASP A 409 -18.02 2.11 -18.04
CA ASP A 409 -19.10 1.13 -17.84
C ASP A 409 -19.82 1.33 -16.50
N CYS A 410 -19.16 1.93 -15.51
CA CYS A 410 -19.74 2.29 -14.21
C CYS A 410 -20.89 3.31 -14.30
N GLY A 411 -20.99 4.11 -15.38
CA GLY A 411 -22.14 5.00 -15.60
C GLY A 411 -22.31 6.07 -14.51
N GLU A 412 -23.40 6.05 -13.76
CA GLU A 412 -23.65 6.96 -12.62
C GLU A 412 -23.46 6.27 -11.26
N GLU A 413 -23.06 5.00 -11.24
CA GLU A 413 -22.85 4.26 -10.00
C GLU A 413 -21.58 4.75 -9.28
N LYS A 414 -21.52 4.44 -7.98
CA LYS A 414 -20.33 4.71 -7.18
C LYS A 414 -19.17 3.88 -7.71
N MET A 415 -18.11 4.56 -8.11
CA MET A 415 -16.90 3.93 -8.62
C MET A 415 -16.14 3.22 -7.50
N ASP A 416 -15.53 2.08 -7.85
CA ASP A 416 -14.63 1.34 -6.97
C ASP A 416 -13.43 2.23 -6.59
N VAL A 417 -13.09 2.27 -5.30
CA VAL A 417 -12.04 3.14 -4.75
C VAL A 417 -10.68 2.69 -5.29
N GLU A 418 -10.46 1.39 -5.40
CA GLU A 418 -9.24 0.81 -5.95
C GLU A 418 -9.05 1.18 -7.42
N LEU A 419 -10.14 1.21 -8.20
CA LEU A 419 -10.11 1.57 -9.63
C LEU A 419 -9.68 3.03 -9.81
N ILE A 420 -10.36 3.96 -9.15
CA ILE A 420 -10.06 5.37 -9.32
C ILE A 420 -8.70 5.73 -8.72
N SER A 421 -8.31 5.12 -7.61
CA SER A 421 -7.00 5.37 -6.99
C SER A 421 -5.85 4.94 -7.91
N LEU A 422 -5.99 3.79 -8.59
CA LEU A 422 -5.02 3.37 -9.61
C LEU A 422 -5.00 4.35 -10.80
N CYS A 423 -6.17 4.76 -11.31
CA CYS A 423 -6.24 5.72 -12.40
C CYS A 423 -5.64 7.10 -12.05
N ILE A 424 -5.84 7.60 -10.82
CA ILE A 424 -5.22 8.84 -10.34
C ILE A 424 -3.70 8.74 -10.34
N ASN A 425 -3.15 7.62 -9.82
CA ASN A 425 -1.71 7.40 -9.79
C ASN A 425 -1.12 7.34 -11.21
N LEU A 426 -1.78 6.61 -12.12
CA LEU A 426 -1.32 6.48 -13.51
C LEU A 426 -1.43 7.82 -14.26
N ALA A 427 -2.48 8.61 -14.02
CA ALA A 427 -2.61 9.95 -14.61
C ALA A 427 -1.46 10.90 -14.23
N ALA A 428 -0.75 10.63 -13.13
CA ALA A 428 0.42 11.42 -12.72
C ALA A 428 1.68 11.14 -13.58
N ASN A 429 1.67 10.13 -14.46
CA ASN A 429 2.77 9.85 -15.39
C ASN A 429 2.43 10.31 -16.83
N LYS A 430 3.41 10.90 -17.51
CA LYS A 430 3.23 11.49 -18.84
C LYS A 430 2.81 10.47 -19.91
N SER A 431 3.43 9.30 -19.94
CA SER A 431 3.14 8.26 -20.94
C SER A 431 1.76 7.66 -20.71
N ASP A 432 1.44 7.36 -19.44
CA ASP A 432 0.13 6.82 -19.06
C ASP A 432 -1.00 7.83 -19.32
N ALA A 433 -0.77 9.12 -19.01
CA ALA A 433 -1.71 10.20 -19.27
C ALA A 433 -2.05 10.37 -20.76
N GLN A 434 -1.09 10.11 -21.66
CA GLN A 434 -1.35 10.09 -23.10
C GLN A 434 -2.33 8.98 -23.47
N VAL A 435 -2.11 7.76 -22.96
CA VAL A 435 -2.99 6.59 -23.20
C VAL A 435 -4.40 6.82 -22.62
N ILE A 436 -4.50 7.40 -21.42
CA ILE A 436 -5.79 7.75 -20.79
C ILE A 436 -6.59 8.72 -21.67
N CYS A 437 -5.91 9.70 -22.28
CA CYS A 437 -6.52 10.74 -23.09
C CYS A 437 -6.80 10.33 -24.54
N GLU A 438 -6.41 9.12 -24.97
CA GLU A 438 -6.62 8.67 -26.35
C GLU A 438 -8.11 8.70 -26.75
N GLY A 439 -8.36 9.06 -28.02
CA GLY A 439 -9.71 9.15 -28.56
C GLY A 439 -10.56 10.20 -27.86
N ASN A 440 -11.61 9.76 -27.15
CA ASN A 440 -12.53 10.63 -26.40
C ASN A 440 -12.33 10.52 -24.87
N GLY A 441 -11.21 9.97 -24.41
CA GLY A 441 -10.97 9.67 -22.99
C GLY A 441 -11.19 10.87 -22.07
N LEU A 442 -10.48 11.98 -22.30
CA LEU A 442 -10.62 13.22 -21.51
C LEU A 442 -12.04 13.76 -21.55
N LYS A 443 -12.65 13.82 -22.75
CA LYS A 443 -14.01 14.35 -22.93
C LYS A 443 -15.05 13.56 -22.13
N MET A 444 -14.91 12.24 -22.07
CA MET A 444 -15.79 11.37 -21.29
C MET A 444 -15.58 11.52 -19.78
N LEU A 445 -14.32 11.64 -19.33
CA LEU A 445 -13.97 11.93 -17.94
C LEU A 445 -14.53 13.28 -17.49
N MET A 446 -14.31 14.34 -18.26
CA MET A 446 -14.84 15.69 -18.00
C MET A 446 -16.36 15.67 -17.85
N LYS A 447 -17.07 15.03 -18.80
CA LYS A 447 -18.52 14.91 -18.74
C LYS A 447 -19.00 14.19 -17.48
N ARG A 448 -18.31 13.13 -17.06
CA ARG A 448 -18.64 12.37 -15.83
C ARG A 448 -18.39 13.22 -14.58
N ALA A 449 -17.18 13.77 -14.46
CA ALA A 449 -16.74 14.56 -13.31
C ALA A 449 -17.68 15.75 -13.06
N LEU A 450 -17.98 16.54 -14.10
CA LEU A 450 -18.85 17.71 -13.99
C LEU A 450 -20.30 17.34 -13.69
N LYS A 451 -20.81 16.26 -14.29
CA LYS A 451 -22.20 15.82 -14.09
C LYS A 451 -22.43 15.28 -12.67
N LEU A 452 -21.47 14.51 -12.15
CA LEU A 452 -21.60 13.84 -10.85
C LEU A 452 -20.94 14.61 -9.70
N LYS A 453 -20.22 15.70 -10.01
CA LYS A 453 -19.37 16.42 -9.05
C LYS A 453 -18.38 15.49 -8.34
N ASP A 454 -17.80 14.57 -9.12
CA ASP A 454 -16.91 13.52 -8.63
C ASP A 454 -15.49 14.07 -8.44
N VAL A 455 -15.14 14.35 -7.19
CA VAL A 455 -13.84 14.91 -6.79
C VAL A 455 -12.68 14.02 -7.22
N LEU A 456 -12.81 12.69 -7.13
CA LEU A 456 -11.71 11.77 -7.44
C LEU A 456 -11.47 11.67 -8.96
N VAL A 457 -12.52 11.69 -9.77
CA VAL A 457 -12.38 11.82 -11.22
C VAL A 457 -11.77 13.17 -11.59
N MET A 458 -12.17 14.25 -10.91
CA MET A 458 -11.59 15.57 -11.16
C MET A 458 -10.11 15.64 -10.76
N LYS A 459 -9.72 14.98 -9.67
CA LYS A 459 -8.31 14.80 -9.26
C LYS A 459 -7.50 14.04 -10.31
N MET A 460 -8.06 12.98 -10.88
CA MET A 460 -7.45 12.27 -12.01
C MET A 460 -7.26 13.22 -13.20
N ILE A 461 -8.28 14.01 -13.55
CA ILE A 461 -8.22 14.99 -14.64
C ILE A 461 -7.17 16.07 -14.39
N ARG A 462 -7.04 16.55 -13.14
CA ARG A 462 -6.00 17.50 -12.73
C ARG A 462 -4.60 16.93 -12.98
N ASN A 463 -4.37 15.66 -12.63
CA ASN A 463 -3.10 15.00 -12.93
C ASN A 463 -2.84 14.90 -14.44
N LEU A 464 -3.87 14.72 -15.27
CA LEU A 464 -3.70 14.74 -16.72
C LEU A 464 -3.29 16.11 -17.25
N SER A 465 -3.76 17.20 -16.63
CA SER A 465 -3.50 18.57 -17.10
C SER A 465 -2.08 19.06 -16.80
N GLN A 466 -1.35 18.45 -15.86
CA GLN A 466 0.01 18.87 -15.52
C GLN A 466 1.01 18.57 -16.66
N HIS A 467 0.73 17.57 -17.50
CA HIS A 467 1.68 17.09 -18.50
C HIS A 467 1.73 17.99 -19.74
N ASN A 468 2.93 18.47 -20.08
CA ASN A 468 3.16 19.21 -21.31
C ASN A 468 3.03 18.32 -22.56
N GLY A 469 2.60 18.94 -23.68
CA GLY A 469 2.48 18.30 -24.99
C GLY A 469 1.03 18.19 -25.47
N PRO A 470 0.73 17.22 -26.37
CA PRO A 470 -0.58 17.10 -27.01
C PRO A 470 -1.75 16.91 -26.04
N THR A 471 -1.51 16.31 -24.87
CA THR A 471 -2.55 16.09 -23.85
C THR A 471 -3.09 17.41 -23.31
N LYS A 472 -2.22 18.40 -23.07
CA LYS A 472 -2.61 19.71 -22.49
C LYS A 472 -3.51 20.49 -23.44
N SER A 473 -3.31 20.41 -24.76
CA SER A 473 -4.17 21.11 -25.72
C SER A 473 -5.59 20.54 -25.82
N LEU A 474 -5.83 19.30 -25.36
CA LEU A 474 -7.18 18.72 -25.31
C LEU A 474 -8.11 19.44 -24.31
N PHE A 475 -7.54 20.16 -23.34
CA PHE A 475 -8.32 20.91 -22.35
C PHE A 475 -8.93 22.20 -22.89
N LEU A 476 -8.52 22.67 -24.08
CA LEU A 476 -8.97 23.94 -24.64
C LEU A 476 -10.50 24.03 -24.72
N ASP A 477 -11.15 22.95 -25.16
CA ASP A 477 -12.62 22.86 -25.29
C ASP A 477 -13.35 22.81 -23.93
N HIS A 478 -12.60 22.63 -22.83
CA HIS A 478 -13.12 22.40 -21.48
C HIS A 478 -12.83 23.54 -20.50
N VAL A 479 -12.05 24.55 -20.89
CA VAL A 479 -11.69 25.69 -20.03
C VAL A 479 -12.93 26.40 -19.49
N GLY A 480 -13.93 26.65 -20.33
CA GLY A 480 -15.17 27.29 -19.93
C GLY A 480 -15.99 26.44 -18.95
N ASP A 481 -16.08 25.13 -19.20
CA ASP A 481 -16.80 24.20 -18.34
C ASP A 481 -16.20 24.16 -16.92
N LEU A 482 -14.86 24.17 -16.82
CA LEU A 482 -14.10 24.21 -15.56
C LEU A 482 -14.27 25.56 -14.86
N ALA A 483 -14.12 26.67 -15.59
CA ALA A 483 -14.26 28.02 -15.04
C ALA A 483 -15.66 28.26 -14.46
N ALA A 484 -16.70 27.67 -15.07
CA ALA A 484 -18.07 27.72 -14.58
C ALA A 484 -18.26 27.06 -13.19
N GLN A 485 -17.35 26.18 -12.77
CA GLN A 485 -17.43 25.49 -11.47
C GLN A 485 -16.80 26.30 -10.32
N ILE A 486 -16.07 27.37 -10.62
CA ILE A 486 -15.37 28.16 -9.60
C ILE A 486 -16.35 29.18 -9.01
N THR A 487 -17.14 28.72 -8.03
CA THR A 487 -18.15 29.53 -7.36
C THR A 487 -18.21 29.19 -5.86
N GLU A 488 -18.82 30.06 -5.05
CA GLU A 488 -19.00 29.82 -3.61
C GLU A 488 -20.05 28.75 -3.29
N ASP A 489 -20.93 28.42 -4.24
CA ASP A 489 -22.01 27.44 -4.05
C ASP A 489 -21.52 25.99 -4.21
N GLU A 490 -20.34 25.79 -4.79
CA GLU A 490 -19.75 24.48 -5.04
C GLU A 490 -18.88 24.04 -3.87
N ALA A 491 -18.75 22.72 -3.66
CA ALA A 491 -17.92 22.19 -2.59
C ALA A 491 -16.43 22.52 -2.81
N GLU A 492 -15.75 23.01 -1.76
CA GLU A 492 -14.35 23.46 -1.85
C GLU A 492 -13.43 22.36 -2.43
N GLU A 493 -13.59 21.11 -2.00
CA GLU A 493 -12.84 19.96 -2.54
C GLU A 493 -12.96 19.82 -4.08
N PHE A 494 -14.16 20.07 -4.64
CA PHE A 494 -14.37 20.00 -6.09
C PHE A 494 -13.82 21.24 -6.81
N VAL A 495 -13.96 22.42 -6.19
CA VAL A 495 -13.41 23.68 -6.71
C VAL A 495 -11.89 23.63 -6.75
N ILE A 496 -11.23 23.07 -5.72
CA ILE A 496 -9.77 22.85 -5.67
C ILE A 496 -9.31 22.09 -6.92
N GLU A 497 -9.95 20.97 -7.24
CA GLU A 497 -9.53 20.15 -8.39
C GLU A 497 -9.82 20.84 -9.73
N CYS A 498 -10.92 21.59 -9.84
CA CYS A 498 -11.23 22.38 -11.06
C CYS A 498 -10.25 23.55 -11.24
N LEU A 499 -9.98 24.29 -10.18
CA LEU A 499 -9.08 25.45 -10.16
C LEU A 499 -7.64 25.02 -10.43
N GLY A 500 -7.17 23.96 -9.76
CA GLY A 500 -5.86 23.37 -10.01
C GLY A 500 -5.73 22.81 -11.42
N THR A 501 -6.81 22.27 -12.00
CA THR A 501 -6.82 21.85 -13.41
C THR A 501 -6.57 23.03 -14.34
N LEU A 502 -7.24 24.16 -14.13
CA LEU A 502 -7.03 25.39 -14.90
C LEU A 502 -5.63 25.99 -14.68
N ALA A 503 -5.15 25.98 -13.44
CA ALA A 503 -3.85 26.53 -13.07
C ALA A 503 -2.69 25.80 -13.77
N ASN A 504 -2.85 24.50 -14.09
CA ASN A 504 -1.89 23.73 -14.87
C ASN A 504 -1.85 24.08 -16.37
N LEU A 505 -2.87 24.78 -16.90
CA LEU A 505 -3.01 25.03 -18.34
C LEU A 505 -2.14 26.18 -18.82
N THR A 506 -1.01 25.83 -19.40
CA THR A 506 -0.12 26.75 -20.13
C THR A 506 -0.28 26.55 -21.64
N ILE A 507 -1.49 26.78 -22.16
CA ILE A 507 -1.83 26.58 -23.58
C ILE A 507 -1.55 27.88 -24.36
N PRO A 508 -0.71 27.86 -25.40
CA PRO A 508 -0.52 29.02 -26.28
C PRO A 508 -1.84 29.48 -26.89
N ASP A 509 -2.02 30.79 -27.03
CA ASP A 509 -3.21 31.42 -27.63
C ASP A 509 -4.53 31.30 -26.83
N LEU A 510 -4.51 30.76 -25.60
CA LEU A 510 -5.67 30.81 -24.71
C LEU A 510 -5.89 32.24 -24.19
N ASP A 511 -7.04 32.83 -24.49
CA ASP A 511 -7.40 34.16 -24.00
C ASP A 511 -7.90 34.11 -22.55
N TRP A 512 -6.96 34.06 -21.60
CA TRP A 512 -7.28 34.10 -20.17
C TRP A 512 -8.06 35.35 -19.77
N ALA A 513 -7.86 36.49 -20.43
CA ALA A 513 -8.56 37.72 -20.11
C ALA A 513 -10.05 37.63 -20.45
N LEU A 514 -10.42 36.90 -21.50
CA LEU A 514 -11.81 36.57 -21.80
C LEU A 514 -12.40 35.65 -20.74
N VAL A 515 -11.70 34.57 -20.37
CA VAL A 515 -12.15 33.61 -19.34
C VAL A 515 -12.39 34.30 -18.00
N LEU A 516 -11.42 35.10 -17.53
CA LEU A 516 -11.52 35.84 -16.26
C LEU A 516 -12.73 36.79 -16.24
N LYS A 517 -13.09 37.39 -17.37
CA LYS A 517 -14.23 38.30 -17.50
C LYS A 517 -15.56 37.57 -17.58
N GLU A 518 -15.66 36.56 -18.44
CA GLU A 518 -16.91 35.84 -18.71
C GLU A 518 -17.43 35.13 -17.47
N TYR A 519 -16.52 34.49 -16.72
CA TYR A 519 -16.84 33.74 -15.50
C TYR A 519 -16.67 34.56 -14.22
N LYS A 520 -16.34 35.86 -14.31
CA LYS A 520 -16.15 36.77 -13.16
C LYS A 520 -15.20 36.22 -12.10
N LEU A 521 -14.08 35.66 -12.54
CA LEU A 521 -13.13 34.99 -11.65
C LEU A 521 -12.31 35.98 -10.81
N VAL A 522 -12.03 37.19 -11.30
CA VAL A 522 -11.18 38.16 -10.58
C VAL A 522 -11.72 38.53 -9.18
N PRO A 523 -13.02 38.85 -9.01
CA PRO A 523 -13.59 39.02 -7.68
C PRO A 523 -13.44 37.79 -6.78
N TYR A 524 -13.73 36.60 -7.31
CA TYR A 524 -13.61 35.35 -6.56
C TYR A 524 -12.18 35.12 -6.06
N LEU A 525 -11.19 35.20 -6.96
CA LEU A 525 -9.77 35.05 -6.62
C LEU A 525 -9.36 36.04 -5.55
N LYS A 526 -9.75 37.32 -5.68
CA LYS A 526 -9.43 38.35 -4.69
C LYS A 526 -10.04 38.06 -3.32
N ASP A 527 -11.31 37.66 -3.29
CA ASP A 527 -12.01 37.41 -2.02
C ASP A 527 -11.43 36.20 -1.28
N ARG A 528 -10.95 35.19 -2.01
CA ARG A 528 -10.27 33.99 -1.47
C ARG A 528 -8.83 34.21 -1.01
N LEU A 529 -8.18 35.33 -1.38
CA LEU A 529 -6.85 35.67 -0.85
C LEU A 529 -6.89 36.19 0.60
N LYS A 530 -8.07 36.47 1.17
CA LYS A 530 -8.17 36.94 2.55
C LYS A 530 -7.80 35.81 3.51
N PRO A 531 -6.94 36.04 4.52
CA PRO A 531 -6.60 35.02 5.50
C PRO A 531 -7.84 34.42 6.17
N GLY A 532 -7.93 33.09 6.19
CA GLY A 532 -9.06 32.35 6.78
C GLY A 532 -10.37 32.40 5.98
N SER A 533 -10.33 32.78 4.69
CA SER A 533 -11.52 32.82 3.84
C SER A 533 -11.92 31.46 3.23
N ALA A 534 -11.02 30.49 3.23
CA ALA A 534 -11.20 29.11 2.78
C ALA A 534 -10.14 28.21 3.43
N GLU A 535 -10.20 26.91 3.19
CA GLU A 535 -9.09 26.01 3.52
C GLU A 535 -7.81 26.39 2.76
N ASP A 536 -6.65 26.21 3.41
CA ASP A 536 -5.35 26.64 2.87
C ASP A 536 -5.07 26.01 1.49
N ASP A 537 -5.48 24.77 1.26
CA ASP A 537 -5.37 24.10 -0.04
C ASP A 537 -6.07 24.89 -1.16
N LEU A 538 -7.28 25.41 -0.91
CA LEU A 538 -8.01 26.22 -1.90
C LEU A 538 -7.36 27.59 -2.09
N ILE A 539 -6.87 28.23 -1.02
CA ILE A 539 -6.18 29.51 -1.13
C ILE A 539 -4.88 29.35 -1.94
N LEU A 540 -4.15 28.26 -1.72
CA LEU A 540 -2.93 27.97 -2.47
C LEU A 540 -3.22 27.80 -3.98
N GLU A 541 -4.26 27.03 -4.35
CA GLU A 541 -4.68 26.92 -5.76
C GLU A 541 -5.08 28.27 -6.36
N VAL A 542 -5.68 29.18 -5.58
CA VAL A 542 -5.98 30.56 -6.02
C VAL A 542 -4.69 31.31 -6.33
N VAL A 543 -3.67 31.21 -5.49
CA VAL A 543 -2.35 31.83 -5.73
C VAL A 543 -1.71 31.26 -7.00
N ILE A 544 -1.71 29.94 -7.17
CA ILE A 544 -1.14 29.28 -8.37
C ILE A 544 -1.89 29.74 -9.63
N MET A 545 -3.22 29.77 -9.59
CA MET A 545 -4.04 30.26 -10.72
C MET A 545 -3.73 31.72 -11.07
N ILE A 546 -3.56 32.59 -10.07
CA ILE A 546 -3.14 33.99 -10.29
C ILE A 546 -1.77 34.02 -10.97
N GLY A 547 -0.82 33.19 -10.56
CA GLY A 547 0.48 33.06 -11.20
C GLY A 547 0.36 32.67 -12.67
N THR A 548 -0.43 31.63 -12.97
CA THR A 548 -0.65 31.13 -14.33
C THR A 548 -1.22 32.20 -15.26
N VAL A 549 -2.27 32.90 -14.85
CA VAL A 549 -2.88 33.94 -15.71
C VAL A 549 -2.05 35.22 -15.76
N SER A 550 -1.15 35.45 -14.80
CA SER A 550 -0.29 36.66 -14.77
C SER A 550 0.81 36.64 -15.82
N VAL A 551 1.00 35.53 -16.53
CA VAL A 551 1.90 35.44 -17.71
C VAL A 551 1.42 36.36 -18.84
N ASP A 552 0.10 36.59 -18.94
CA ASP A 552 -0.49 37.44 -19.96
C ASP A 552 -0.58 38.90 -19.49
N ASP A 553 -0.05 39.83 -20.30
CA ASP A 553 -0.02 41.27 -19.98
C ASP A 553 -1.42 41.86 -19.70
N SER A 554 -2.42 41.44 -20.47
CA SER A 554 -3.79 41.92 -20.31
C SER A 554 -4.45 41.42 -19.01
N CYS A 555 -4.11 40.20 -18.57
CA CYS A 555 -4.54 39.62 -17.31
C CYS A 555 -3.82 40.29 -16.15
N ALA A 556 -2.49 40.41 -16.21
CA ALA A 556 -1.67 41.11 -15.21
C ALA A 556 -2.21 42.53 -14.95
N ALA A 557 -2.52 43.30 -16.02
CA ALA A 557 -3.11 44.63 -15.89
C ALA A 557 -4.53 44.62 -15.27
N MET A 558 -5.32 43.58 -15.50
CA MET A 558 -6.64 43.41 -14.89
C MET A 558 -6.52 43.10 -13.40
N LEU A 559 -5.63 42.19 -13.03
CA LEU A 559 -5.36 41.80 -11.64
C LEU A 559 -4.81 42.97 -10.83
N ALA A 560 -3.87 43.75 -11.38
CA ALA A 560 -3.35 44.97 -10.75
C ALA A 560 -4.47 45.94 -10.38
N LYS A 561 -5.37 46.25 -11.33
CA LYS A 561 -6.51 47.18 -11.13
C LYS A 561 -7.53 46.66 -10.12
N SER A 562 -7.61 45.35 -9.91
CA SER A 562 -8.55 44.74 -8.97
C SER A 562 -8.09 44.84 -7.52
N GLY A 563 -6.81 45.15 -7.27
CA GLY A 563 -6.21 45.15 -5.93
C GLY A 563 -5.79 43.77 -5.43
N ILE A 564 -5.47 42.84 -6.34
CA ILE A 564 -4.93 41.51 -5.99
C ILE A 564 -3.51 41.61 -5.44
N ILE A 565 -2.67 42.52 -5.95
CA ILE A 565 -1.29 42.67 -5.47
C ILE A 565 -1.23 43.01 -3.97
N PRO A 566 -1.98 44.01 -3.45
CA PRO A 566 -2.08 44.23 -2.01
C PRO A 566 -2.60 43.01 -1.23
N ALA A 567 -3.60 42.30 -1.76
CA ALA A 567 -4.15 41.11 -1.10
C ALA A 567 -3.11 39.97 -0.99
N LEU A 568 -2.27 39.78 -2.02
CA LEU A 568 -1.16 38.83 -1.97
C LEU A 568 -0.11 39.21 -0.92
N ILE A 569 0.15 40.51 -0.71
CA ILE A 569 1.06 40.97 0.35
C ILE A 569 0.47 40.74 1.74
N GLU A 570 -0.83 40.98 1.92
CA GLU A 570 -1.53 40.66 3.15
C GLU A 570 -1.49 39.16 3.46
N LEU A 571 -1.73 38.32 2.44
CA LEU A 571 -1.63 36.86 2.57
C LEU A 571 -0.21 36.40 2.88
N LEU A 572 0.79 36.94 2.17
CA LEU A 572 2.20 36.65 2.42
C LEU A 572 2.59 36.97 3.86
N ASN A 573 2.13 38.11 4.39
CA ASN A 573 2.37 38.48 5.78
C ASN A 573 1.64 37.60 6.80
N ALA A 574 0.52 36.99 6.42
CA ALA A 574 -0.20 36.06 7.28
C ALA A 574 0.42 34.66 7.27
N GLN A 575 0.97 34.22 6.13
CA GLN A 575 1.50 32.88 5.91
C GLN A 575 3.04 32.85 5.80
N GLN A 576 3.75 33.72 6.53
CA GLN A 576 5.22 33.82 6.46
C GLN A 576 5.95 32.56 6.95
N GLU A 577 5.28 31.71 7.75
CA GLU A 577 5.83 30.46 8.28
C GLU A 577 5.60 29.25 7.35
N ASP A 578 4.84 29.42 6.27
CA ASP A 578 4.55 28.38 5.29
C ASP A 578 5.35 28.61 4.00
N ASP A 579 6.43 27.82 3.84
CA ASP A 579 7.33 27.88 2.70
C ASP A 579 6.62 27.76 1.34
N GLU A 580 5.53 26.98 1.24
CA GLU A 580 4.83 26.77 -0.02
C GLU A 580 4.04 28.03 -0.40
N PHE A 581 3.32 28.63 0.55
CA PHE A 581 2.68 29.93 0.30
C PHE A 581 3.69 31.01 -0.06
N VAL A 582 4.81 31.08 0.67
CA VAL A 582 5.87 32.05 0.39
C VAL A 582 6.41 31.82 -1.03
N CYS A 583 6.74 30.59 -1.39
CA CYS A 583 7.27 30.25 -2.70
C CYS A 583 6.31 30.62 -3.83
N GLN A 584 5.04 30.22 -3.73
CA GLN A 584 4.04 30.48 -4.76
C GLN A 584 3.73 31.97 -4.89
N ILE A 585 3.59 32.72 -3.79
CA ILE A 585 3.32 34.17 -3.85
C ILE A 585 4.52 34.92 -4.46
N VAL A 586 5.74 34.54 -4.08
CA VAL A 586 6.96 35.09 -4.69
C VAL A 586 7.01 34.79 -6.19
N TYR A 587 6.60 33.59 -6.60
CA TYR A 587 6.48 33.23 -8.01
C TYR A 587 5.43 34.09 -8.75
N VAL A 588 4.29 34.38 -8.11
CA VAL A 588 3.32 35.35 -8.68
C VAL A 588 3.97 36.72 -8.88
N PHE A 589 4.75 37.22 -7.92
CA PHE A 589 5.47 38.49 -8.10
C PHE A 589 6.51 38.42 -9.21
N TYR A 590 7.26 37.32 -9.32
CA TYR A 590 8.17 37.07 -10.43
C TYR A 590 7.47 37.21 -11.79
N GLN A 591 6.29 36.59 -11.96
CA GLN A 591 5.52 36.71 -13.20
C GLN A 591 5.05 38.16 -13.41
N MET A 592 4.53 38.78 -12.36
CA MET A 592 3.99 40.13 -12.43
C MET A 592 5.05 41.21 -12.67
N VAL A 593 6.32 41.06 -12.27
CA VAL A 593 7.33 42.13 -12.46
C VAL A 593 7.71 42.35 -13.93
N PHE A 594 7.46 41.39 -14.82
CA PHE A 594 7.67 41.59 -16.26
C PHE A 594 6.73 42.63 -16.87
N HIS A 595 5.51 42.73 -16.33
CA HIS A 595 4.48 43.63 -16.86
C HIS A 595 4.55 45.01 -16.20
N LYS A 596 4.50 46.07 -17.02
CA LYS A 596 4.62 47.44 -16.50
C LYS A 596 3.50 47.80 -15.51
N ALA A 597 2.26 47.39 -15.81
CA ALA A 597 1.08 47.74 -15.03
C ALA A 597 1.12 47.20 -13.58
N THR A 598 1.69 46.02 -13.39
CA THR A 598 1.87 45.36 -12.09
C THR A 598 3.18 45.75 -11.43
N ARG A 599 4.29 45.87 -12.19
CA ARG A 599 5.60 46.29 -11.67
C ARG A 599 5.53 47.64 -10.96
N ASP A 600 4.84 48.62 -11.54
CA ASP A 600 4.67 49.93 -10.89
C ASP A 600 3.99 49.81 -9.52
N VAL A 601 2.96 48.96 -9.38
CA VAL A 601 2.26 48.72 -8.11
C VAL A 601 3.17 48.00 -7.12
N ILE A 602 3.83 46.91 -7.54
CA ILE A 602 4.74 46.12 -6.69
C ILE A 602 5.86 47.01 -6.14
N VAL A 603 6.52 47.80 -7.00
CA VAL A 603 7.71 48.56 -6.63
C VAL A 603 7.40 49.84 -5.86
N LYS A 604 6.31 50.54 -6.20
CA LYS A 604 6.01 51.88 -5.67
C LYS A 604 4.93 51.89 -4.60
N GLU A 605 4.00 50.94 -4.65
CA GLU A 605 2.80 50.95 -3.79
C GLU A 605 2.83 49.86 -2.71
N THR A 606 3.81 48.96 -2.72
CA THR A 606 3.93 47.86 -1.75
C THR A 606 5.30 47.77 -1.09
N GLN A 607 5.40 46.93 -0.05
CA GLN A 607 6.66 46.57 0.60
C GLN A 607 7.29 45.29 0.01
N ALA A 608 6.79 44.78 -1.11
CA ALA A 608 7.27 43.53 -1.71
C ALA A 608 8.79 43.52 -1.96
N PRO A 609 9.43 44.59 -2.49
CA PRO A 609 10.88 44.57 -2.72
C PRO A 609 11.70 44.44 -1.43
N ALA A 610 11.26 45.04 -0.33
CA ALA A 610 11.92 44.89 0.97
C ALA A 610 11.80 43.44 1.48
N TYR A 611 10.59 42.87 1.39
CA TYR A 611 10.35 41.49 1.82
C TYR A 611 11.16 40.47 0.99
N LEU A 612 11.25 40.67 -0.34
CA LEU A 612 12.07 39.83 -1.21
C LEU A 612 13.58 39.91 -0.89
N ILE A 613 14.07 41.06 -0.40
CA ILE A 613 15.46 41.19 0.08
C ILE A 613 15.67 40.34 1.33
N ASP A 614 14.71 40.31 2.25
CA ASP A 614 14.78 39.47 3.45
C ASP A 614 14.81 37.97 3.07
N LEU A 615 13.94 37.56 2.13
CA LEU A 615 13.87 36.19 1.60
C LEU A 615 15.05 35.77 0.71
N MET A 616 15.92 36.69 0.29
CA MET A 616 17.10 36.38 -0.51
C MET A 616 18.05 35.41 0.22
N HIS A 617 17.91 35.31 1.53
CA HIS A 617 18.70 34.48 2.44
C HIS A 617 17.88 33.36 3.09
N ASP A 618 16.69 33.06 2.56
CA ASP A 618 15.81 32.03 3.09
C ASP A 618 16.49 30.65 3.15
N ASN A 619 16.09 29.76 4.05
CA ASN A 619 16.66 28.41 4.13
C ASN A 619 16.31 27.57 2.89
N ASN A 620 15.16 27.83 2.27
CA ASN A 620 14.67 27.15 1.09
C ASN A 620 15.36 27.65 -0.19
N ALA A 621 16.01 26.75 -0.91
CA ALA A 621 16.80 27.08 -2.10
C ALA A 621 15.97 27.66 -3.24
N GLU A 622 14.73 27.17 -3.42
CA GLU A 622 13.86 27.64 -4.49
C GLU A 622 13.31 29.03 -4.20
N ILE A 623 12.94 29.31 -2.94
CA ILE A 623 12.54 30.67 -2.52
C ILE A 623 13.68 31.65 -2.80
N ARG A 624 14.92 31.33 -2.39
CA ARG A 624 16.09 32.18 -2.68
C ARG A 624 16.26 32.44 -4.18
N LYS A 625 16.11 31.41 -5.01
CA LYS A 625 16.31 31.49 -6.46
C LYS A 625 15.27 32.38 -7.13
N VAL A 626 13.97 32.17 -6.84
CA VAL A 626 12.89 32.97 -7.42
C VAL A 626 12.95 34.41 -6.88
N CYS A 627 13.25 34.60 -5.59
CA CYS A 627 13.45 35.94 -5.01
C CYS A 627 14.60 36.69 -5.70
N ASN A 628 15.77 36.05 -5.86
CA ASN A 628 16.92 36.66 -6.52
C ASN A 628 16.60 37.12 -7.94
N ASN A 629 15.98 36.24 -8.74
CA ASN A 629 15.57 36.56 -10.11
C ASN A 629 14.57 37.72 -10.15
N THR A 630 13.62 37.76 -9.21
CA THR A 630 12.63 38.84 -9.11
C THR A 630 13.29 40.16 -8.76
N LEU A 631 14.23 40.16 -7.80
CA LEU A 631 14.99 41.35 -7.39
C LEU A 631 15.88 41.87 -8.52
N ASP A 632 16.50 40.99 -9.31
CA ASP A 632 17.33 41.41 -10.45
C ASP A 632 16.49 42.13 -11.50
N ILE A 633 15.29 41.63 -11.81
CA ILE A 633 14.35 42.32 -12.69
C ILE A 633 13.97 43.69 -12.09
N ILE A 634 13.63 43.76 -10.79
CA ILE A 634 13.30 45.03 -10.14
C ILE A 634 14.46 46.03 -10.23
N ALA A 635 15.69 45.58 -10.00
CA ALA A 635 16.90 46.40 -10.03
C ALA A 635 17.18 46.99 -11.42
N GLU A 636 16.81 46.31 -12.49
CA GLU A 636 16.93 46.82 -13.87
C GLU A 636 15.94 47.97 -14.16
N TYR A 637 14.77 47.96 -13.54
CA TYR A 637 13.68 48.90 -13.84
C TYR A 637 13.56 50.07 -12.84
N ASP A 638 14.13 49.97 -11.65
CA ASP A 638 14.10 51.02 -10.63
C ASP A 638 15.50 51.29 -10.04
N GLU A 639 16.04 52.49 -10.28
CA GLU A 639 17.40 52.85 -9.89
C GLU A 639 17.59 52.93 -8.37
N GLU A 640 16.55 53.32 -7.63
CA GLU A 640 16.62 53.44 -6.17
C GLU A 640 16.66 52.07 -5.51
N TRP A 641 15.76 51.18 -5.91
CA TRP A 641 15.76 49.79 -5.49
C TRP A 641 16.98 49.04 -5.99
N GLY A 642 17.44 49.28 -7.23
CA GLY A 642 18.65 48.68 -7.76
C GLY A 642 19.88 48.95 -6.89
N LYS A 643 20.06 50.19 -6.41
CA LYS A 643 21.14 50.52 -5.45
C LYS A 643 20.98 49.81 -4.12
N LYS A 644 19.76 49.72 -3.58
CA LYS A 644 19.48 49.03 -2.30
C LYS A 644 19.76 47.53 -2.41
N ILE A 645 19.22 46.88 -3.44
CA ILE A 645 19.40 45.45 -3.73
C ILE A 645 20.88 45.13 -3.92
N GLN A 646 21.61 45.91 -4.72
CA GLN A 646 23.05 45.71 -4.92
C GLN A 646 23.85 45.87 -3.62
N THR A 647 23.47 46.85 -2.78
CA THR A 647 24.11 47.07 -1.48
C THR A 647 23.92 45.88 -0.56
N GLU A 648 22.71 45.34 -0.46
CA GLU A 648 22.43 44.17 0.39
C GLU A 648 23.10 42.89 -0.16
N LYS A 649 23.04 42.64 -1.47
CA LYS A 649 23.79 41.54 -2.12
C LYS A 649 25.29 41.63 -1.82
N PHE A 650 25.87 42.83 -1.89
CA PHE A 650 27.28 43.06 -1.57
C PHE A 650 27.60 42.86 -0.08
N ARG A 651 26.77 43.39 0.83
CA ARG A 651 26.94 43.21 2.29
C ARG A 651 26.93 41.73 2.65
N TRP A 652 25.99 40.99 2.08
CA TRP A 652 25.84 39.57 2.32
C TRP A 652 27.02 38.75 1.81
N TYR A 653 27.41 38.93 0.55
CA TYR A 653 28.56 38.24 -0.03
C TYR A 653 29.83 38.43 0.81
N ASN A 654 30.09 39.67 1.23
CA ASN A 654 31.24 39.97 2.08
C ASN A 654 31.08 39.43 3.51
N GLY A 655 29.86 39.39 4.05
CA GLY A 655 29.57 38.77 5.34
C GLY A 655 29.89 37.27 5.35
N GLN A 656 29.42 36.52 4.35
CA GLN A 656 29.76 35.10 4.18
C GLN A 656 31.27 34.89 3.99
N TRP A 657 31.91 35.76 3.21
CA TRP A 657 33.36 35.70 3.02
C TRP A 657 34.11 35.95 4.33
N LEU A 658 33.68 36.92 5.14
CA LEU A 658 34.27 37.23 6.45
C LEU A 658 34.08 36.05 7.42
N GLU A 659 32.90 35.45 7.49
CA GLU A 659 32.62 34.28 8.32
C GLU A 659 33.47 33.06 7.91
N MET A 660 33.62 32.83 6.60
CA MET A 660 34.53 31.79 6.07
C MET A 660 35.99 32.06 6.48
N VAL A 661 36.43 33.31 6.45
CA VAL A 661 37.80 33.71 6.83
C VAL A 661 38.01 33.58 8.34
N GLU A 662 37.03 33.96 9.17
CA GLU A 662 37.08 33.82 10.63
C GLU A 662 37.08 32.35 11.06
N ASN A 663 36.23 31.50 10.47
CA ASN A 663 36.20 30.07 10.77
C ASN A 663 37.50 29.36 10.38
N ARG A 664 38.18 29.79 9.30
CA ARG A 664 39.53 29.30 8.95
C ARG A 664 40.61 29.73 9.94
N GLN A 665 40.48 30.90 10.56
CA GLN A 665 41.40 31.35 11.62
C GLN A 665 41.20 30.60 12.93
N MET A 666 40.00 30.03 13.19
CA MET A 666 39.72 29.22 14.38
C MET A 666 40.21 27.77 14.25
N ASP A 667 40.22 27.19 13.04
CA ASP A 667 40.77 25.84 12.78
C ASP A 667 42.31 25.76 12.87
N GLU A 668 43.02 26.91 12.80
CA GLU A 668 44.46 26.98 13.07
C GLU A 668 44.79 27.03 14.58
N GLY A 669 43.78 26.90 15.46
CA GLY A 669 43.89 27.00 16.91
C GLY A 669 44.12 25.69 17.69
N GLU A 670 44.18 24.52 17.04
CA GLU A 670 44.58 23.27 17.73
C GLU A 670 46.12 23.06 17.66
N PRO A 671 46.83 22.94 18.80
CA PRO A 671 48.26 22.72 18.80
C PRO A 671 48.57 21.25 18.45
N PHE A 672 48.69 20.94 17.16
CA PHE A 672 49.27 19.67 16.72
C PHE A 672 50.77 19.64 17.00
N LEU A 673 51.12 18.84 17.99
CA LEU A 673 52.47 18.36 18.27
C LEU A 673 53.07 17.65 17.04
N PHE A 674 54.19 18.21 16.58
CA PHE A 674 55.32 17.57 15.86
C PHE A 674 55.05 16.70 14.62
N GLY A 675 55.58 17.18 13.50
CA GLY A 675 56.05 16.38 12.37
C GLY A 675 56.75 17.30 11.38
N GLU A 676 58.07 17.39 11.44
CA GLU A 676 58.93 18.16 10.54
C GLU A 676 58.67 17.80 9.06
N ASP A 677 58.92 18.78 8.18
CA ASP A 677 58.96 18.72 6.71
C ASP A 677 57.73 19.24 5.94
N ALA A 678 57.58 20.57 5.87
CA ALA A 678 57.23 21.25 4.62
C ALA A 678 57.57 22.75 4.72
N GLU A 679 58.25 23.25 3.69
CA GLU A 679 58.83 24.58 3.60
C GLU A 679 57.81 25.73 3.72
N SER A 680 58.30 26.82 4.31
CA SER A 680 57.67 28.11 4.53
C SER A 680 56.97 28.71 3.30
N PHE A 681 55.64 28.87 3.38
CA PHE A 681 54.85 29.69 2.46
C PHE A 681 54.50 31.04 3.09
N ILE A 682 55.52 31.84 3.44
CA ILE A 682 55.35 33.28 3.66
C ILE A 682 56.11 33.98 2.55
N GLY A 683 55.42 34.19 1.43
CA GLY A 683 55.89 34.97 0.30
C GLY A 683 54.86 36.04 -0.05
N ASN A 684 55.14 37.27 0.37
CA ASN A 684 54.43 38.48 -0.03
C ASN A 684 54.25 38.54 -1.56
N GLY A 685 53.01 38.50 -2.03
CA GLY A 685 52.64 38.71 -3.43
C GLY A 685 51.12 38.90 -3.53
N GLU A 686 50.71 39.95 -4.24
CA GLU A 686 49.35 40.46 -4.36
C GLU A 686 48.29 39.37 -4.65
N ILE A 687 47.31 39.22 -3.76
CA ILE A 687 46.14 38.33 -3.89
C ILE A 687 45.16 38.77 -5.00
N LEU A 688 45.38 39.96 -5.59
CA LEU A 688 44.50 40.57 -6.61
C LEU A 688 44.70 40.02 -8.03
N GLU A 689 45.70 39.16 -8.29
CA GLU A 689 45.98 38.61 -9.63
C GLU A 689 45.65 37.11 -9.78
N ARG A 690 44.78 36.54 -8.93
CA ARG A 690 44.24 35.19 -9.20
C ARG A 690 43.10 35.26 -10.24
N PRO A 691 43.18 34.54 -11.37
CA PRO A 691 42.13 34.55 -12.40
C PRO A 691 40.77 34.01 -11.95
N ASP A 692 40.72 33.32 -10.80
CA ASP A 692 39.53 32.65 -10.29
C ASP A 692 38.53 33.60 -9.58
N LEU A 693 38.79 34.91 -9.59
CA LEU A 693 37.99 35.96 -8.95
C LEU A 693 37.25 36.88 -9.93
N PHE A 694 37.33 36.62 -11.24
CA PHE A 694 36.55 37.34 -12.25
C PHE A 694 35.54 36.39 -12.90
N TYR A 695 34.27 36.81 -12.90
CA TYR A 695 33.18 36.37 -13.79
C TYR A 695 33.53 35.23 -14.75
N SER A 696 32.98 34.03 -14.53
CA SER A 696 32.75 33.12 -15.66
C SER A 696 31.72 33.77 -16.59
N PRO A 697 32.07 34.02 -17.87
CA PRO A 697 31.21 34.69 -18.84
C PRO A 697 30.26 33.70 -19.54
N ASP A 698 29.71 32.72 -18.81
CA ASP A 698 28.68 31.83 -19.35
C ASP A 698 27.25 32.40 -19.20
N GLY A 699 27.15 33.64 -18.74
CA GLY A 699 25.95 34.48 -18.89
C GLY A 699 25.96 35.21 -20.24
N ILE A 700 25.85 34.50 -21.36
CA ILE A 700 25.53 35.12 -22.66
C ILE A 700 24.16 34.63 -23.13
N ILE A 701 23.19 35.51 -22.92
CA ILE A 701 22.19 35.96 -23.88
C ILE A 701 22.33 35.27 -25.25
N SER A 702 21.49 34.28 -25.55
CA SER A 702 21.18 33.98 -26.93
C SER A 702 20.43 35.17 -27.51
N ALA A 703 21.05 35.83 -28.49
CA ALA A 703 20.39 36.78 -29.36
C ALA A 703 19.38 36.05 -30.26
N ASP A 704 18.22 35.70 -29.70
CA ASP A 704 16.99 35.53 -30.44
C ASP A 704 15.81 35.86 -29.51
N GLY A 705 15.00 36.81 -29.94
CA GLY A 705 13.86 37.31 -29.17
C GLY A 705 12.72 36.32 -29.16
N ALA A 706 12.73 35.40 -28.18
CA ALA A 706 11.58 34.70 -27.60
C ALA A 706 12.12 33.70 -26.56
N LEU A 707 12.07 34.05 -25.27
CA LEU A 707 12.42 33.12 -24.19
C LEU A 707 11.26 32.99 -23.21
N SER A 708 10.51 31.91 -23.41
CA SER A 708 9.65 31.16 -22.48
C SER A 708 9.35 29.80 -23.16
N PRO A 709 9.15 28.63 -22.50
CA PRO A 709 9.15 28.28 -21.08
C PRO A 709 9.88 26.93 -20.79
N ASP A 710 11.17 26.74 -21.10
CA ASP A 710 11.81 25.41 -20.91
C ASP A 710 12.38 25.17 -19.48
N PHE A 711 12.08 26.05 -18.52
CA PHE A 711 12.64 25.98 -17.15
C PHE A 711 11.71 25.33 -16.12
N TYR A 712 10.43 25.06 -16.46
CA TYR A 712 9.37 24.74 -15.49
C TYR A 712 8.68 23.38 -15.67
N THR A 713 9.20 22.48 -16.54
CA THR A 713 8.78 21.07 -16.46
C THR A 713 9.02 20.50 -15.06
N ASP A 714 10.09 20.92 -14.37
CA ASP A 714 10.49 20.41 -13.06
C ASP A 714 9.63 20.94 -11.90
N PHE A 715 9.03 22.13 -12.05
CA PHE A 715 8.10 22.72 -11.07
C PHE A 715 6.67 22.17 -11.21
N GLN A 716 6.25 21.77 -12.43
CA GLN A 716 4.98 21.06 -12.64
C GLN A 716 5.14 19.54 -12.45
N SER A 717 6.35 18.99 -12.52
CA SER A 717 6.64 17.59 -12.25
C SER A 717 7.01 17.36 -10.78
N GLY A 718 6.14 17.76 -9.84
CA GLY A 718 6.01 17.14 -8.51
C GLY A 718 7.26 16.79 -7.69
N GLU A 719 8.42 17.44 -7.87
CA GLU A 719 9.60 17.22 -7.01
C GLU A 719 9.63 18.16 -5.78
N LEU A 720 8.63 19.03 -5.63
CA LEU A 720 8.23 19.55 -4.32
C LEU A 720 7.36 18.49 -3.65
N GLY A 721 7.78 18.07 -2.45
CA GLY A 721 7.27 16.91 -1.74
C GLY A 721 5.75 16.78 -1.83
N GLN A 722 5.31 15.56 -2.16
CA GLN A 722 3.95 15.07 -1.99
C GLN A 722 3.27 15.81 -0.84
N THR A 723 2.35 16.72 -1.18
CA THR A 723 1.43 17.28 -0.20
C THR A 723 0.76 16.10 0.47
N GLY A 724 0.99 16.00 1.77
CA GLY A 724 0.55 14.89 2.59
C GLY A 724 -0.95 14.88 2.75
N PHE A 725 -1.69 14.42 1.74
CA PHE A 725 -2.97 13.75 1.97
C PHE A 725 -2.67 12.35 2.53
N MET A 726 -2.22 12.31 3.78
CA MET A 726 -2.35 11.11 4.58
C MET A 726 -3.84 10.84 4.77
N ASN A 727 -4.29 9.72 4.20
CA ASN A 727 -5.50 8.98 4.56
C ASN A 727 -5.79 9.09 6.07
N ARG A 728 -6.70 9.98 6.48
CA ARG A 728 -7.11 10.10 7.90
C ARG A 728 -8.13 9.06 8.34
N TYR A 729 -8.46 8.09 7.50
CA TYR A 729 -9.30 6.95 7.88
C TYR A 729 -8.67 5.64 7.44
N GLY A 730 -7.96 4.98 8.38
CA GLY A 730 -7.70 3.54 8.26
C GLY A 730 -6.32 3.01 8.67
N ALA A 731 -5.84 3.23 9.91
CA ALA A 731 -5.00 2.26 10.62
C ALA A 731 -4.80 2.68 12.11
N PRO A 732 -4.87 1.75 13.08
CA PRO A 732 -4.57 2.04 14.48
C PRO A 732 -3.05 2.07 14.74
N CYS A 733 -2.54 3.19 15.24
CA CYS A 733 -1.14 3.31 15.67
C CYS A 733 -0.83 2.37 16.85
N LEU A 734 0.23 1.57 16.73
CA LEU A 734 0.90 0.88 17.83
C LEU A 734 1.93 1.82 18.50
N PRO A 735 2.10 1.78 19.84
CA PRO A 735 3.02 2.68 20.53
C PRO A 735 4.48 2.22 20.40
N GLY A 736 5.37 3.15 20.02
CA GLY A 736 6.82 2.96 20.01
C GLY A 736 7.45 3.01 21.41
N PRO A 737 8.69 2.51 21.57
CA PRO A 737 9.32 2.27 22.87
C PRO A 737 9.88 3.55 23.49
N GLY A 738 9.52 3.82 24.74
CA GLY A 738 10.05 4.94 25.52
C GLY A 738 11.53 4.78 25.84
N SER A 739 12.32 5.78 25.46
CA SER A 739 13.67 6.01 25.95
C SER A 739 13.61 6.47 27.41
N LYS A 740 14.29 5.73 28.29
CA LYS A 740 14.61 6.18 29.65
C LYS A 740 15.92 6.97 29.58
N SER A 741 15.90 8.21 30.07
CA SER A 741 17.09 8.87 30.59
C SER A 741 16.85 9.25 32.04
N SER A 742 17.91 9.10 32.83
CA SER A 742 18.05 9.37 34.26
C SER A 742 17.46 10.69 34.75
#